data_AF-A0A9P9YV40-F1
#
_entry.id   AF-A0A9P9YV40-F1
#
_cell.length_a   1.000
_cell.length_b   1.000
_cell.length_c   1.000
_cell.angle_alpha   90.00
_cell.angle_beta   90.00
_cell.angle_gamma   90.00
#
_symmetry.space_group_name_H-M   'P 1'
#
loop_
_entity.id
_entity.type
_entity.pdbx_description
1 polymer ?
#
loop_
_entity_poly.entity_id
_entity_poly.type
_entity_poly.pdbx_seq_one_letter_code
_entity_poly.pdbx_strand_id
1 'polypeptide(L)'
;MGFRVLELFSGIGGMHYAFKYAQLEGEIVAAMDVNTVANAVYAHNYGSNVVKTRNIQSLNAKEVAKLQANLLLMSPPCQPHTRQGLQRDTEDKRSDALTHLCSLIPECKDLQYILMENVKGFESSQARNQFIEALEKAEFHWREFILTPTQFNVPNTRYRYYCIARKNQDFPFAGGKILEEMPGVKTGDQILSQISQILDKNVTSDFLVPDDVLTKRVMVMDIIHPTQSRSMCFTKGYTHYTEGTGSAFTPLSEAESHRIFELVKEIDESNQETGKSEEVLQQRLDLLHQVKLRYFTPREVARLMSFPEEFEFPAETTNRQKYRLLGNSINVKVTTVKDSHIVKIAVERENHMAQLINLDQRHPLASKIQDICNGWAISDHQNYALQFCESNNQKYVTEKNRNEIKNGSVLRLQYSPSKTASDAMEVLLNGNPQEKAQRLKELTSLSTDHTFALEFIKEKGLDTLIKMIEDGGQTNEDILKYSLASFVELMEHGTVSWEVPENSFVARNIEIVRNFQKYPTNCGESALSNLENIVMCSNKHVLVAEDIKLQDILRLLQEVNSPVMRQNAIALLNALFVKADEARRRTIAHTISAKQFRLALIGNGLGTEMTHQLYVLQTLTLGLLEKRMRMKMNAQDQDAHEKIKELRRIAFDDHTNALNQNDDHIRRGGGSGAGNVNFSQYYKKLGFKCDINPAQDFIETPPGILALDCMVYFARNYTQQYAKIVRENSCRADEHECPFGRTSIELVKVLCDILRIGEPPAEQSGDFQPMFFTHDSPFEEFFCICVITLNRTWKDMRATAEDFTTTFSVVREQIQRTLKLRPENLEDFRNKIALLTYQQITTLRQQERTSKEECDSTASAIVKLKEKISPHILELIKQQRLSFLVEGTRFAKYLRGTRTKDKFWYARLSPNHKVIHYGDCDEKNIPTMEELPKKLPISEIKQLLEGKECPHMKETRIRKSAVNLAFSITFENMEHSTLDFVAPDESIFNYWTDGINALLCQPMVSKQKNEDFDTLLSMEIKLRLLDTEGVDISKDPPPIPEDPENYDFCFES
;
A
#
# COMPACT_ATOMS: atom_id res chain seq x y z
N MET A 1 23.12 22.76 -29.29
CA MET A 1 22.07 23.67 -29.82
C MET A 1 20.79 22.87 -29.89
N GLY A 2 19.71 23.36 -29.29
CA GLY A 2 18.40 22.68 -29.31
C GLY A 2 17.70 22.76 -30.67
N PHE A 3 16.65 21.96 -30.84
CA PHE A 3 15.80 21.98 -32.03
C PHE A 3 14.99 23.28 -32.11
N ARG A 4 14.90 23.86 -33.30
CA ARG A 4 14.00 24.98 -33.63
C ARG A 4 13.06 24.49 -34.71
N VAL A 5 11.81 24.27 -34.33
CA VAL A 5 10.88 23.45 -35.10
C VAL A 5 9.85 24.29 -35.83
N LEU A 6 9.75 24.10 -37.14
CA LEU A 6 8.67 24.61 -37.97
C LEU A 6 7.65 23.49 -38.18
N GLU A 7 6.43 23.68 -37.69
CA GLU A 7 5.33 22.72 -37.83
C GLU A 7 4.37 23.18 -38.94
N LEU A 8 4.25 22.41 -40.01
CA LEU A 8 3.39 22.73 -41.16
C LEU A 8 2.21 21.75 -41.22
N PHE A 9 1.06 22.25 -41.66
CA PHE A 9 -0.21 21.51 -41.59
C PHE A 9 -0.48 21.08 -40.14
N SER A 10 -0.27 22.01 -39.21
CA SER A 10 -0.16 21.74 -37.79
C SER A 10 -1.44 21.18 -37.16
N GLY A 11 -2.60 21.39 -37.80
CA GLY A 11 -3.88 20.90 -37.33
C GLY A 11 -4.13 21.31 -35.88
N ILE A 12 -4.43 20.34 -35.03
CA ILE A 12 -4.69 20.52 -33.59
C ILE A 12 -3.43 20.34 -32.71
N GLY A 13 -2.23 20.24 -33.30
CA GLY A 13 -0.96 20.15 -32.58
C GLY A 13 -0.51 18.74 -32.25
N GLY A 14 -0.87 17.74 -33.05
CA GLY A 14 -0.43 16.36 -32.84
C GLY A 14 1.10 16.21 -32.91
N MET A 15 1.77 16.86 -33.88
CA MET A 15 3.23 16.83 -34.01
C MET A 15 3.90 17.64 -32.88
N HIS A 16 3.30 18.74 -32.42
CA HIS A 16 3.75 19.44 -31.21
C HIS A 16 3.74 18.52 -29.98
N TYR A 17 2.62 17.82 -29.74
CA TYR A 17 2.55 16.87 -28.62
C TYR A 17 3.59 15.76 -28.76
N ALA A 18 3.80 15.23 -29.96
CA ALA A 18 4.83 14.23 -30.22
C ALA A 18 6.23 14.76 -29.88
N PHE A 19 6.56 15.98 -30.31
CA PHE A 19 7.83 16.63 -30.02
C PHE A 19 8.06 16.80 -28.50
N LYS A 20 7.04 17.25 -27.76
CA LYS A 20 7.10 17.34 -26.29
C LYS A 20 7.22 15.97 -25.63
N TYR A 21 6.46 14.99 -26.09
CA TYR A 21 6.46 13.63 -25.54
C TYR A 21 7.82 12.95 -25.75
N ALA A 22 8.51 13.24 -26.86
CA ALA A 22 9.87 12.76 -27.13
C ALA A 22 10.92 13.35 -26.17
N GLN A 23 10.59 14.42 -25.42
CA GLN A 23 11.51 15.15 -24.54
C GLN A 23 12.78 15.63 -25.27
N LEU A 24 12.62 16.06 -26.52
CA LEU A 24 13.72 16.64 -27.29
C LEU A 24 13.96 18.07 -26.81
N GLU A 25 15.23 18.43 -26.63
CA GLU A 25 15.63 19.78 -26.22
C GLU A 25 15.41 20.75 -27.40
N GLY A 26 14.40 21.64 -27.30
CA GLY A 26 14.08 22.60 -28.36
C GLY A 26 12.70 23.24 -28.21
N GLU A 27 12.32 24.06 -29.19
CA GLU A 27 11.05 24.80 -29.21
C GLU A 27 10.37 24.77 -30.59
N ILE A 28 9.03 24.86 -30.60
CA ILE A 28 8.25 25.12 -31.82
C ILE A 28 8.27 26.62 -32.08
N VAL A 29 8.94 27.05 -33.16
CA VAL A 29 9.12 28.47 -33.49
C VAL A 29 7.95 29.03 -34.30
N ALA A 30 7.23 28.18 -35.03
CA ALA A 30 6.00 28.51 -35.71
C ALA A 30 5.21 27.24 -36.05
N ALA A 31 3.88 27.34 -35.96
CA ALA A 31 2.92 26.34 -36.41
C ALA A 31 1.95 26.96 -37.43
N MET A 32 1.77 26.33 -38.59
CA MET A 32 0.97 26.88 -39.68
C MET A 32 -0.12 25.92 -40.16
N ASP A 33 -1.36 26.41 -40.16
CA ASP A 33 -2.52 25.75 -40.77
C ASP A 33 -3.50 26.80 -41.32
N VAL A 34 -4.27 26.42 -42.34
CA VAL A 34 -5.31 27.29 -42.94
C VAL A 34 -6.65 27.20 -42.20
N ASN A 35 -6.87 26.13 -41.44
CA ASN A 35 -8.13 25.87 -40.75
C ASN A 35 -8.21 26.66 -39.44
N THR A 36 -9.06 27.68 -39.42
CA THR A 36 -9.26 28.55 -38.25
C THR A 36 -9.75 27.79 -37.01
N VAL A 37 -10.56 26.74 -37.18
CA VAL A 37 -11.04 25.91 -36.06
C VAL A 37 -9.92 25.06 -35.49
N ALA A 38 -9.08 24.47 -36.35
CA ALA A 38 -7.91 23.71 -35.91
C ALA A 38 -6.91 24.62 -35.17
N ASN A 39 -6.68 25.83 -35.70
CA ASN A 39 -5.83 26.84 -35.07
C ASN A 39 -6.38 27.31 -33.71
N ALA A 40 -7.70 27.42 -33.55
CA ALA A 40 -8.31 27.75 -32.27
C ALA A 40 -8.03 26.65 -31.22
N VAL A 41 -8.19 25.37 -31.59
CA VAL A 41 -7.86 24.23 -30.71
C VAL A 41 -6.35 24.21 -30.40
N TYR A 42 -5.49 24.42 -31.39
CA TYR A 42 -4.05 24.48 -31.17
C TYR A 42 -3.70 25.61 -30.19
N ALA A 43 -4.20 26.83 -30.44
CA ALA A 43 -3.94 28.00 -29.62
C ALA A 43 -4.47 27.86 -28.19
N HIS A 44 -5.57 27.12 -28.00
CA HIS A 44 -6.09 26.78 -26.68
C HIS A 44 -5.10 25.93 -25.86
N ASN A 45 -4.40 25.00 -26.50
CA ASN A 45 -3.46 24.09 -25.83
C ASN A 45 -2.02 24.65 -25.71
N TYR A 46 -1.61 25.55 -26.62
CA TYR A 46 -0.21 26.02 -26.70
C TYR A 46 -0.03 27.54 -26.77
N GLY A 47 -1.11 28.30 -26.65
CA GLY A 47 -1.11 29.76 -26.77
C GLY A 47 -1.10 30.24 -28.22
N SER A 48 -1.63 31.46 -28.43
CA SER A 48 -1.79 32.07 -29.76
C SER A 48 -0.49 32.54 -30.41
N ASN A 49 0.62 32.63 -29.66
CA ASN A 49 1.86 33.26 -30.12
C ASN A 49 2.60 32.44 -31.20
N VAL A 50 2.40 31.12 -31.20
CA VAL A 50 3.14 30.20 -32.08
C VAL A 50 2.33 29.85 -33.34
N VAL A 51 1.00 29.97 -33.29
CA VAL A 51 0.07 29.55 -34.36
C VAL A 51 -0.14 30.68 -35.36
N LYS A 52 -0.05 30.35 -36.66
CA LYS A 52 -0.30 31.30 -37.75
C LYS A 52 -1.34 30.73 -38.71
N THR A 53 -2.46 31.43 -38.85
CA THR A 53 -3.46 31.12 -39.89
C THR A 53 -2.96 31.61 -41.24
N ARG A 54 -2.31 30.73 -42.02
CA ARG A 54 -1.67 31.12 -43.29
C ARG A 54 -1.64 29.96 -44.28
N ASN A 55 -1.75 30.29 -45.57
CA ASN A 55 -1.53 29.33 -46.65
C ASN A 55 -0.03 29.06 -46.82
N ILE A 56 0.36 27.79 -46.79
CA ILE A 56 1.74 27.33 -46.87
C ILE A 56 2.44 27.74 -48.18
N GLN A 57 1.70 27.91 -49.28
CA GLN A 57 2.25 28.38 -50.56
C GLN A 57 2.83 29.81 -50.48
N SER A 58 2.45 30.58 -49.47
CA SER A 58 2.99 31.92 -49.27
C SER A 58 4.31 31.94 -48.47
N LEU A 59 4.78 30.78 -47.99
CA LEU A 59 6.03 30.63 -47.24
C LEU A 59 7.22 30.61 -48.19
N ASN A 60 8.27 31.38 -47.90
CA ASN A 60 9.51 31.41 -48.70
C ASN A 60 10.76 31.14 -47.86
N ALA A 61 11.89 30.86 -48.53
CA ALA A 61 13.13 30.43 -47.87
C ALA A 61 13.70 31.47 -46.90
N LYS A 62 13.54 32.77 -47.21
CA LYS A 62 13.99 33.86 -46.33
C LYS A 62 13.22 33.89 -45.01
N GLU A 63 11.93 33.59 -45.04
CA GLU A 63 11.10 33.50 -43.83
C GLU A 63 11.50 32.29 -42.97
N VAL A 64 11.77 31.13 -43.58
CA VAL A 64 12.24 29.93 -42.87
C VAL A 64 13.60 30.19 -42.20
N ALA A 65 14.54 30.81 -42.93
CA ALA A 65 15.85 31.19 -42.40
C ALA A 65 15.73 32.21 -41.24
N LYS A 66 14.80 33.17 -41.33
CA LYS A 66 14.53 34.13 -40.25
C LYS A 66 14.05 33.45 -38.96
N LEU A 67 13.29 32.36 -39.07
CA LEU A 67 12.87 31.55 -37.91
C LEU A 67 14.01 30.69 -37.34
N GLN A 68 15.12 30.58 -38.09
CA GLN A 68 16.25 29.70 -37.79
C GLN A 68 15.78 28.24 -37.56
N ALA A 69 14.78 27.81 -38.32
CA ALA A 69 14.23 26.47 -38.18
C ALA A 69 15.24 25.43 -38.69
N ASN A 70 15.56 24.44 -37.86
CA ASN A 70 16.46 23.34 -38.21
C ASN A 70 15.75 21.96 -38.28
N LEU A 71 14.51 21.88 -37.81
CA LEU A 71 13.63 20.71 -37.90
C LEU A 71 12.30 21.11 -38.53
N LEU A 72 11.88 20.37 -39.55
CA LEU A 72 10.57 20.51 -40.20
C LEU A 72 9.67 19.33 -39.83
N LEU A 73 8.54 19.59 -39.19
CA LEU A 73 7.49 18.60 -38.93
C LEU A 73 6.30 18.89 -39.84
N MET A 74 5.78 17.89 -40.55
CA MET A 74 4.63 18.10 -41.44
C MET A 74 3.72 16.89 -41.59
N SER A 75 2.42 17.16 -41.77
CA SER A 75 1.39 16.17 -42.12
C SER A 75 0.48 16.68 -43.24
N PRO A 76 0.96 16.72 -44.50
CA PRO A 76 0.21 17.29 -45.62
C PRO A 76 -1.11 16.52 -45.90
N PRO A 77 -2.24 17.22 -46.15
CA PRO A 77 -3.52 16.57 -46.39
C PRO A 77 -3.56 15.90 -47.76
N CYS A 78 -3.84 14.59 -47.78
CA CYS A 78 -3.83 13.78 -48.99
C CYS A 78 -5.20 13.68 -49.68
N GLN A 79 -5.80 14.81 -50.05
CA GLN A 79 -7.14 14.82 -50.68
C GLN A 79 -7.21 14.21 -52.11
N PRO A 80 -6.16 14.19 -52.96
CA PRO A 80 -6.22 13.58 -54.28
C PRO A 80 -6.02 12.04 -54.34
N HIS A 81 -5.39 11.42 -53.33
CA HIS A 81 -4.92 10.01 -53.40
C HIS A 81 -5.71 9.00 -52.52
N THR A 82 -6.87 9.38 -51.99
CA THR A 82 -7.76 8.44 -51.27
C THR A 82 -8.57 7.57 -52.23
N ARG A 83 -8.96 6.35 -51.82
CA ARG A 83 -9.74 5.37 -52.63
C ARG A 83 -11.02 5.92 -53.31
N GLN A 84 -11.55 7.06 -52.86
CA GLN A 84 -12.77 7.71 -53.40
C GLN A 84 -12.48 9.00 -54.20
N GLY A 85 -11.23 9.44 -54.32
CA GLY A 85 -10.85 10.61 -55.13
C GLY A 85 -10.58 10.22 -56.59
N LEU A 86 -10.84 11.14 -57.54
CA LEU A 86 -10.72 10.95 -59.00
C LEU A 86 -9.29 10.64 -59.53
N GLN A 87 -8.35 10.22 -58.69
CA GLN A 87 -6.96 9.82 -59.03
C GLN A 87 -6.22 10.81 -59.96
N ARG A 88 -6.43 12.12 -59.82
CA ARG A 88 -5.77 13.15 -60.66
C ARG A 88 -4.40 13.60 -60.16
N ASP A 89 -3.79 12.83 -59.24
CA ASP A 89 -2.45 13.01 -58.65
C ASP A 89 -1.98 14.49 -58.51
N THR A 90 -1.09 14.96 -59.40
CA THR A 90 -0.47 16.30 -59.41
C THR A 90 -1.27 17.37 -60.17
N GLU A 91 -2.36 17.02 -60.84
CA GLU A 91 -3.23 17.96 -61.58
C GLU A 91 -4.33 18.58 -60.69
N ASP A 92 -4.48 18.13 -59.44
CA ASP A 92 -5.43 18.68 -58.47
C ASP A 92 -4.81 19.87 -57.73
N LYS A 93 -5.43 21.05 -57.81
CA LYS A 93 -5.03 22.29 -57.10
C LYS A 93 -4.83 22.12 -55.57
N ARG A 94 -5.30 21.02 -55.00
CA ARG A 94 -5.15 20.67 -53.58
C ARG A 94 -3.78 20.07 -53.24
N SER A 95 -2.98 19.62 -54.21
CA SER A 95 -1.59 19.14 -54.01
C SER A 95 -0.53 20.25 -54.13
N ASP A 96 -0.91 21.42 -54.68
CA ASP A 96 -0.05 22.60 -54.87
C ASP A 96 0.76 23.01 -53.62
N ALA A 97 0.21 22.81 -52.42
CA ALA A 97 0.91 23.14 -51.17
C ALA A 97 2.11 22.21 -50.89
N LEU A 98 2.00 20.91 -51.18
CA LEU A 98 3.12 19.97 -51.04
C LEU A 98 4.15 20.19 -52.16
N THR A 99 3.69 20.40 -53.40
CA THR A 99 4.57 20.71 -54.53
C THR A 99 5.39 21.98 -54.27
N HIS A 100 4.77 23.01 -53.70
CA HIS A 100 5.48 24.21 -53.24
C HIS A 100 6.56 23.88 -52.20
N LEU A 101 6.25 23.05 -51.20
CA LEU A 101 7.24 22.64 -50.20
C LEU A 101 8.40 21.85 -50.80
N CYS A 102 8.15 20.97 -51.77
CA CYS A 102 9.20 20.27 -52.49
C CYS A 102 10.14 21.23 -53.24
N SER A 103 9.63 22.35 -53.76
CA SER A 103 10.47 23.39 -54.35
C SER A 103 11.25 24.21 -53.31
N LEU A 104 10.68 24.38 -52.11
CA LEU A 104 11.23 25.21 -51.03
C LEU A 104 12.34 24.52 -50.22
N ILE A 105 12.24 23.20 -49.99
CA ILE A 105 13.18 22.43 -49.15
C ILE A 105 14.64 22.60 -49.62
N PRO A 106 14.97 22.47 -50.93
CA PRO A 106 16.35 22.67 -51.42
C PRO A 106 16.90 24.09 -51.19
N GLU A 107 16.05 25.11 -51.06
CA GLU A 107 16.47 26.48 -50.79
C GLU A 107 16.76 26.74 -49.30
N CYS A 108 16.25 25.89 -48.40
CA CYS A 108 16.36 26.06 -46.95
C CYS A 108 17.61 25.39 -46.36
N LYS A 109 18.76 26.07 -46.43
CA LYS A 109 20.07 25.51 -46.02
C LYS A 109 20.20 25.15 -44.53
N ASP A 110 19.43 25.81 -43.66
CA ASP A 110 19.50 25.61 -42.21
C ASP A 110 18.78 24.34 -41.73
N LEU A 111 17.93 23.73 -42.58
CA LEU A 111 17.22 22.50 -42.24
C LEU A 111 18.19 21.32 -42.14
N GLN A 112 18.14 20.64 -40.99
CA GLN A 112 18.96 19.46 -40.69
C GLN A 112 18.13 18.19 -40.58
N TYR A 113 16.84 18.33 -40.24
CA TYR A 113 15.92 17.23 -39.97
C TYR A 113 14.54 17.50 -40.57
N ILE A 114 13.90 16.45 -41.09
CA ILE A 114 12.53 16.48 -41.60
C ILE A 114 11.80 15.22 -41.13
N LEU A 115 10.60 15.39 -40.59
CA LEU A 115 9.65 14.30 -40.34
C LEU A 115 8.36 14.61 -41.09
N MET A 116 7.94 13.68 -41.94
CA MET A 116 6.69 13.75 -42.67
C MET A 116 5.79 12.57 -42.33
N GLU A 117 4.53 12.85 -41.99
CA GLU A 117 3.46 11.87 -41.93
C GLU A 117 2.54 12.01 -43.15
N ASN A 118 2.04 10.90 -43.68
CA ASN A 118 1.04 10.89 -44.74
C ASN A 118 0.19 9.60 -44.70
N VAL A 119 -0.88 9.55 -45.50
CA VAL A 119 -1.74 8.37 -45.63
C VAL A 119 -1.02 7.19 -46.28
N LYS A 120 -1.42 5.97 -45.90
CA LYS A 120 -1.04 4.74 -46.63
C LYS A 120 -1.50 4.83 -48.08
N GLY A 121 -0.61 4.53 -49.02
CA GLY A 121 -0.80 4.72 -50.47
C GLY A 121 0.05 5.88 -51.02
N PHE A 122 0.45 6.85 -50.18
CA PHE A 122 1.32 7.96 -50.59
C PHE A 122 2.66 7.45 -51.16
N GLU A 123 3.19 6.34 -50.64
CA GLU A 123 4.42 5.70 -51.09
C GLU A 123 4.43 5.33 -52.59
N SER A 124 3.25 5.23 -53.21
CA SER A 124 3.08 4.90 -54.63
C SER A 124 2.76 6.11 -55.52
N SER A 125 2.68 7.32 -54.95
CA SER A 125 2.25 8.54 -55.66
C SER A 125 3.39 9.28 -56.37
N GLN A 126 3.07 10.09 -57.39
CA GLN A 126 4.06 11.00 -57.99
C GLN A 126 4.49 12.09 -57.01
N ALA A 127 3.59 12.55 -56.14
CA ALA A 127 3.92 13.51 -55.09
C ALA A 127 5.01 13.02 -54.13
N ARG A 128 5.03 11.72 -53.80
CA ARG A 128 6.13 11.11 -53.02
C ARG A 128 7.45 11.15 -53.79
N ASN A 129 7.44 10.85 -55.09
CA ASN A 129 8.65 10.91 -55.90
C ASN A 129 9.21 12.33 -55.96
N GLN A 130 8.35 13.35 -56.14
CA GLN A 130 8.76 14.76 -56.07
C GLN A 130 9.35 15.14 -54.70
N PHE A 131 8.78 14.62 -53.60
CA PHE A 131 9.31 14.85 -52.25
C PHE A 131 10.69 14.22 -52.05
N ILE A 132 10.88 12.97 -52.48
CA ILE A 132 12.18 12.31 -52.40
C ILE A 132 13.22 13.01 -53.29
N GLU A 133 12.86 13.40 -54.52
CA GLU A 133 13.75 14.19 -55.38
C GLU A 133 14.16 15.53 -54.75
N ALA A 134 13.25 16.18 -54.01
CA ALA A 134 13.57 17.39 -53.26
C ALA A 134 14.53 17.11 -52.11
N LEU A 135 14.36 16.01 -51.38
CA LEU A 135 15.29 15.58 -50.33
C LEU A 135 16.69 15.26 -50.91
N GLU A 136 16.75 14.58 -52.06
CA GLU A 136 18.00 14.29 -52.77
C GLU A 136 18.73 15.56 -53.21
N LYS A 137 18.02 16.50 -53.85
CA LYS A 137 18.56 17.82 -54.23
C LYS A 137 19.05 18.61 -53.03
N ALA A 138 18.39 18.42 -51.89
CA ALA A 138 18.76 19.01 -50.61
C ALA A 138 19.75 18.15 -49.82
N GLU A 139 20.37 17.11 -50.39
CA GLU A 139 21.39 16.24 -49.76
C GLU A 139 20.95 15.61 -48.41
N PHE A 140 19.67 15.26 -48.27
CA PHE A 140 19.18 14.52 -47.12
C PHE A 140 19.31 13.00 -47.32
N HIS A 141 19.54 12.27 -46.25
CA HIS A 141 19.35 10.83 -46.18
C HIS A 141 18.02 10.51 -45.48
N TRP A 142 17.23 9.59 -46.03
CA TRP A 142 15.89 9.31 -45.51
C TRP A 142 15.60 7.82 -45.28
N ARG A 143 14.54 7.59 -44.49
CA ARG A 143 13.95 6.27 -44.21
C ARG A 143 12.43 6.38 -44.25
N GLU A 144 11.80 5.39 -44.87
CA GLU A 144 10.36 5.34 -45.08
C GLU A 144 9.74 4.19 -44.31
N PHE A 145 8.56 4.44 -43.76
CA PHE A 145 7.86 3.47 -42.91
C PHE A 145 6.37 3.44 -43.22
N ILE A 146 5.73 2.29 -43.02
CA ILE A 146 4.28 2.15 -42.93
C ILE A 146 3.98 1.58 -41.55
N LEU A 147 3.57 2.44 -40.61
CA LEU A 147 3.40 2.08 -39.21
C LEU A 147 1.93 2.18 -38.79
N THR A 148 1.53 1.40 -37.80
CA THR A 148 0.20 1.45 -37.16
C THR A 148 0.35 1.53 -35.63
N PRO A 149 -0.51 2.29 -34.92
CA PRO A 149 -0.44 2.42 -33.46
C PRO A 149 -0.51 1.10 -32.68
N THR A 150 -1.11 0.05 -33.27
CA THR A 150 -1.10 -1.30 -32.69
C THR A 150 0.30 -1.86 -32.45
N GLN A 151 1.31 -1.44 -33.22
CA GLN A 151 2.72 -1.81 -32.97
C GLN A 151 3.30 -1.13 -31.72
N PHE A 152 2.64 -0.11 -31.18
CA PHE A 152 3.08 0.71 -30.05
C PHE A 152 2.12 0.58 -28.86
N ASN A 153 1.45 -0.56 -28.75
CA ASN A 153 0.52 -0.89 -27.68
C ASN A 153 -0.66 0.11 -27.57
N VAL A 154 -1.23 0.52 -28.70
CA VAL A 154 -2.45 1.34 -28.77
C VAL A 154 -3.52 0.58 -29.56
N PRO A 155 -4.76 0.41 -29.05
CA PRO A 155 -5.75 -0.47 -29.65
C PRO A 155 -6.49 0.20 -30.81
N ASN A 156 -5.74 0.68 -31.79
CA ASN A 156 -6.25 1.44 -32.93
C ASN A 156 -5.43 1.10 -34.19
N THR A 157 -6.08 0.49 -35.18
CA THR A 157 -5.47 0.17 -36.46
C THR A 157 -5.53 1.39 -37.38
N ARG A 158 -4.41 2.13 -37.45
CA ARG A 158 -4.28 3.35 -38.28
C ARG A 158 -2.94 3.35 -39.01
N TYR A 159 -2.89 2.64 -40.15
CA TYR A 159 -1.69 2.65 -40.98
C TYR A 159 -1.41 4.03 -41.57
N ARG A 160 -0.16 4.49 -41.44
CA ARG A 160 0.34 5.75 -41.98
C ARG A 160 1.74 5.59 -42.55
N TYR A 161 1.98 6.32 -43.64
CA TYR A 161 3.29 6.52 -44.20
C TYR A 161 4.05 7.53 -43.33
N TYR A 162 5.31 7.22 -43.02
CA TYR A 162 6.23 8.15 -42.39
C TYR A 162 7.52 8.23 -43.19
N CYS A 163 8.08 9.42 -43.31
CA CYS A 163 9.42 9.65 -43.83
C CYS A 163 10.23 10.45 -42.82
N ILE A 164 11.36 9.89 -42.40
CA ILE A 164 12.35 10.59 -41.56
C ILE A 164 13.55 10.89 -42.44
N ALA A 165 13.91 12.16 -42.55
CA ALA A 165 15.09 12.59 -43.30
C ALA A 165 16.02 13.43 -42.42
N ARG A 166 17.34 13.25 -42.58
CA ARG A 166 18.36 14.08 -41.95
C ARG A 166 19.60 14.23 -42.83
N LYS A 167 20.37 15.29 -42.61
CA LYS A 167 21.63 15.54 -43.33
C LYS A 167 22.73 14.52 -43.04
N ASN A 168 22.79 14.00 -41.80
CA ASN A 168 23.78 12.98 -41.42
C ASN A 168 23.33 11.56 -41.85
N GLN A 169 24.29 10.69 -42.22
CA GLN A 169 24.02 9.34 -42.73
C GLN A 169 23.86 8.29 -41.61
N ASP A 170 23.88 8.69 -40.35
CA ASP A 170 23.99 7.86 -39.14
C ASP A 170 22.70 7.09 -38.76
N PHE A 171 22.05 6.42 -39.71
CA PHE A 171 20.90 5.55 -39.44
C PHE A 171 21.31 4.18 -38.90
N PRO A 172 20.75 3.73 -37.75
CA PRO A 172 21.04 2.40 -37.19
C PRO A 172 20.39 1.25 -37.99
N PHE A 173 19.70 1.54 -39.09
CA PHE A 173 19.04 0.56 -39.95
C PHE A 173 19.20 0.92 -41.44
N ALA A 174 19.26 -0.10 -42.30
CA ALA A 174 19.50 0.03 -43.73
C ALA A 174 18.34 0.75 -44.46
N GLY A 175 18.67 1.50 -45.51
CA GLY A 175 17.70 2.16 -46.39
C GLY A 175 17.30 1.29 -47.60
N GLY A 176 16.47 1.83 -48.48
CA GLY A 176 16.14 1.21 -49.78
C GLY A 176 14.89 0.34 -49.80
N LYS A 177 14.23 0.12 -48.66
CA LYS A 177 12.89 -0.47 -48.57
C LYS A 177 12.03 0.29 -47.56
N ILE A 178 10.72 0.26 -47.77
CA ILE A 178 9.75 0.77 -46.81
C ILE A 178 9.62 -0.24 -45.67
N LEU A 179 9.81 0.23 -44.44
CA LEU A 179 9.74 -0.60 -43.24
C LEU A 179 8.30 -0.65 -42.72
N GLU A 180 7.71 -1.83 -42.69
CA GLU A 180 6.34 -2.03 -42.17
C GLU A 180 6.29 -2.17 -40.64
N GLU A 181 7.46 -2.31 -40.00
CA GLU A 181 7.61 -2.40 -38.55
C GLU A 181 8.77 -1.51 -38.10
N MET A 182 8.65 -0.96 -36.89
CA MET A 182 9.72 -0.15 -36.30
C MET A 182 10.88 -1.06 -35.84
N PRO A 183 12.11 -0.86 -36.34
CA PRO A 183 13.26 -1.65 -35.91
C PRO A 183 13.48 -1.57 -34.40
N GLY A 184 13.60 -2.72 -33.73
CA GLY A 184 13.80 -2.82 -32.28
C GLY A 184 12.52 -2.97 -31.45
N VAL A 185 11.33 -2.82 -32.06
CA VAL A 185 10.04 -3.10 -31.41
C VAL A 185 9.62 -4.53 -31.78
N LYS A 186 9.68 -5.48 -30.83
CA LYS A 186 9.18 -6.85 -31.05
C LYS A 186 7.67 -6.89 -30.85
N THR A 187 6.94 -7.03 -31.95
CA THR A 187 5.46 -7.06 -32.01
C THR A 187 4.83 -8.31 -31.38
N GLY A 188 5.59 -9.40 -31.18
CA GLY A 188 5.07 -10.70 -30.75
C GLY A 188 4.85 -10.90 -29.24
N ASP A 189 5.53 -10.13 -28.38
CA ASP A 189 5.54 -10.35 -26.92
C ASP A 189 4.84 -9.24 -26.10
N GLN A 190 4.25 -8.23 -26.77
CA GLN A 190 3.62 -7.11 -26.07
C GLN A 190 2.14 -7.39 -25.77
N ILE A 191 1.74 -7.29 -24.49
CA ILE A 191 0.33 -7.30 -24.08
C ILE A 191 -0.31 -6.02 -24.61
N LEU A 192 -1.21 -6.16 -25.59
CA LEU A 192 -1.93 -5.04 -26.17
C LEU A 192 -2.97 -4.49 -25.17
N SER A 193 -3.02 -3.17 -25.04
CA SER A 193 -4.00 -2.43 -24.24
C SER A 193 -5.41 -2.74 -24.73
N GLN A 194 -6.31 -2.94 -23.77
CA GLN A 194 -7.71 -3.23 -24.07
C GLN A 194 -8.50 -1.94 -24.25
N ILE A 195 -9.56 -2.01 -25.06
CA ILE A 195 -10.47 -0.89 -25.28
C ILE A 195 -11.06 -0.39 -23.97
N SER A 196 -11.32 -1.28 -23.00
CA SER A 196 -11.78 -0.97 -21.64
C SER A 196 -10.96 0.11 -20.94
N GLN A 197 -9.65 0.18 -21.20
CA GLN A 197 -8.74 1.17 -20.58
C GLN A 197 -8.89 2.58 -21.17
N ILE A 198 -9.55 2.70 -22.32
CA ILE A 198 -9.69 3.95 -23.06
C ILE A 198 -11.04 4.63 -22.80
N LEU A 199 -12.02 3.87 -22.31
CA LEU A 199 -13.41 4.30 -22.17
C LEU A 199 -13.60 5.33 -21.04
N ASP A 200 -14.53 6.25 -21.27
CA ASP A 200 -15.03 7.15 -20.22
C ASP A 200 -15.95 6.39 -19.26
N LYS A 201 -15.85 6.69 -17.96
CA LYS A 201 -16.65 6.03 -16.92
C LYS A 201 -18.14 6.37 -17.00
N ASN A 202 -18.47 7.60 -17.41
CA ASN A 202 -19.83 8.11 -17.55
C ASN A 202 -20.00 8.77 -18.91
N VAL A 203 -20.80 8.17 -19.79
CA VAL A 203 -21.08 8.69 -21.13
C VAL A 203 -22.55 9.09 -21.21
N THR A 204 -22.82 10.30 -21.72
CA THR A 204 -24.20 10.78 -21.89
C THR A 204 -24.91 10.01 -22.99
N SER A 205 -26.25 9.99 -22.96
CA SER A 205 -27.09 9.35 -23.99
C SER A 205 -26.88 9.94 -25.39
N ASP A 206 -26.29 11.13 -25.50
CA ASP A 206 -26.04 11.83 -26.77
C ASP A 206 -25.09 11.07 -27.72
N PHE A 207 -24.36 10.09 -27.21
CA PHE A 207 -23.44 9.28 -27.99
C PHE A 207 -24.03 7.95 -28.44
N LEU A 208 -25.25 7.59 -28.01
CA LEU A 208 -25.94 6.40 -28.49
C LEU A 208 -26.13 6.49 -30.01
N VAL A 209 -26.05 5.34 -30.68
CA VAL A 209 -26.31 5.28 -32.12
C VAL A 209 -27.80 5.56 -32.33
N PRO A 210 -28.17 6.55 -33.17
CA PRO A 210 -29.57 6.89 -33.42
C PRO A 210 -30.40 5.74 -34.01
N ASP A 211 -31.69 5.69 -33.69
CA ASP A 211 -32.61 4.61 -34.10
C ASP A 211 -32.69 4.41 -35.62
N ASP A 212 -32.59 5.49 -36.39
CA ASP A 212 -32.59 5.43 -37.85
C ASP A 212 -31.35 4.73 -38.41
N VAL A 213 -30.21 4.88 -37.72
CA VAL A 213 -28.95 4.19 -38.03
C VAL A 213 -28.99 2.74 -37.54
N LEU A 214 -29.45 2.50 -36.31
CA LEU A 214 -29.59 1.15 -35.74
C LEU A 214 -30.46 0.26 -36.63
N THR A 215 -31.62 0.78 -37.05
CA THR A 215 -32.58 -0.02 -37.83
C THR A 215 -32.03 -0.37 -39.21
N LYS A 216 -31.40 0.59 -39.90
CA LYS A 216 -31.05 0.46 -41.33
C LYS A 216 -29.63 -0.03 -41.60
N ARG A 217 -28.70 0.19 -40.67
CA ARG A 217 -27.25 0.15 -40.98
C ARG A 217 -26.39 -0.51 -39.90
N VAL A 218 -26.97 -1.05 -38.83
CA VAL A 218 -26.19 -1.71 -37.76
C VAL A 218 -25.32 -2.87 -38.27
N MET A 219 -25.77 -3.62 -39.27
CA MET A 219 -25.08 -4.80 -39.80
C MET A 219 -23.77 -4.48 -40.55
N VAL A 220 -23.54 -3.23 -40.93
CA VAL A 220 -22.30 -2.79 -41.61
C VAL A 220 -21.34 -2.05 -40.67
N MET A 221 -21.68 -1.93 -39.38
CA MET A 221 -20.85 -1.26 -38.39
C MET A 221 -19.81 -2.24 -37.82
N ASP A 222 -18.56 -1.80 -37.68
CA ASP A 222 -17.56 -2.53 -36.88
C ASP A 222 -17.84 -2.24 -35.39
N ILE A 223 -18.31 -3.25 -34.67
CA ILE A 223 -18.70 -3.17 -33.26
C ILE A 223 -17.56 -3.75 -32.42
N ILE A 224 -17.15 -2.99 -31.40
CA ILE A 224 -16.02 -3.30 -30.54
C ILE A 224 -16.48 -3.46 -29.08
N HIS A 225 -15.86 -4.43 -28.40
CA HIS A 225 -16.15 -4.84 -27.02
C HIS A 225 -15.04 -4.41 -26.05
N PRO A 226 -15.29 -4.36 -24.73
CA PRO A 226 -14.32 -3.87 -23.73
C PRO A 226 -12.99 -4.64 -23.73
N THR A 227 -13.01 -5.95 -23.95
CA THR A 227 -11.83 -6.84 -23.87
C THR A 227 -10.99 -6.85 -25.14
N GLN A 228 -11.47 -6.26 -26.23
CA GLN A 228 -10.74 -6.26 -27.50
C GLN A 228 -9.56 -5.28 -27.45
N SER A 229 -8.52 -5.59 -28.21
CA SER A 229 -7.27 -4.81 -28.30
C SER A 229 -7.09 -4.14 -29.66
N ARG A 230 -8.19 -3.92 -30.39
CA ARG A 230 -8.21 -3.25 -31.69
C ARG A 230 -9.44 -2.37 -31.86
N SER A 231 -9.31 -1.37 -32.72
CA SER A 231 -10.41 -0.60 -33.31
C SER A 231 -10.04 -0.19 -34.73
N MET A 232 -11.03 0.15 -35.55
CA MET A 232 -10.81 0.69 -36.89
C MET A 232 -10.30 2.14 -36.85
N CYS A 233 -9.61 2.54 -37.91
CA CYS A 233 -9.13 3.90 -38.10
C CYS A 233 -10.29 4.91 -38.06
N PHE A 234 -10.27 5.80 -37.07
CA PHE A 234 -11.17 6.94 -37.01
C PHE A 234 -10.85 7.97 -38.10
N THR A 235 -11.84 8.27 -38.94
CA THR A 235 -11.73 9.22 -40.06
C THR A 235 -12.47 10.51 -39.76
N LYS A 236 -12.24 11.54 -40.57
CA LYS A 236 -12.98 12.82 -40.48
C LYS A 236 -14.50 12.69 -40.66
N GLY A 237 -14.98 11.55 -41.17
CA GLY A 237 -16.39 11.24 -41.41
C GLY A 237 -17.04 10.40 -40.32
N TYR A 238 -16.36 10.15 -39.20
CA TYR A 238 -16.90 9.38 -38.07
C TYR A 238 -18.21 10.01 -37.57
N THR A 239 -19.20 9.16 -37.22
CA THR A 239 -20.61 9.49 -36.94
C THR A 239 -21.46 9.96 -38.13
N HIS A 240 -20.85 10.35 -39.26
CA HIS A 240 -21.57 10.82 -40.45
C HIS A 240 -21.79 9.71 -41.50
N TYR A 241 -20.83 8.81 -41.66
CA TYR A 241 -20.99 7.57 -42.44
C TYR A 241 -20.86 6.36 -41.52
N THR A 242 -21.66 5.34 -41.79
CA THR A 242 -21.81 4.16 -40.94
C THR A 242 -20.76 3.08 -41.19
N GLU A 243 -20.14 3.07 -42.35
CA GLU A 243 -19.13 2.08 -42.75
C GLU A 243 -17.78 2.77 -42.99
N GLY A 244 -16.69 2.14 -42.52
CA GLY A 244 -15.33 2.54 -42.85
C GLY A 244 -14.85 3.85 -42.24
N THR A 245 -15.55 4.41 -41.25
CA THR A 245 -15.18 5.70 -40.61
C THR A 245 -14.65 5.59 -39.20
N GLY A 246 -14.72 4.41 -38.58
CA GLY A 246 -14.31 4.11 -37.22
C GLY A 246 -15.25 3.07 -36.59
N SER A 247 -14.84 2.48 -35.49
CA SER A 247 -15.64 1.49 -34.77
C SER A 247 -16.75 2.14 -33.93
N ALA A 248 -17.83 1.41 -33.66
CA ALA A 248 -18.77 1.70 -32.58
C ALA A 248 -18.48 0.78 -31.38
N PHE A 249 -18.96 1.17 -30.20
CA PHE A 249 -18.69 0.48 -28.95
C PHE A 249 -19.97 -0.02 -28.30
N THR A 250 -19.91 -1.22 -27.72
CA THR A 250 -20.94 -1.76 -26.81
C THR A 250 -20.30 -2.17 -25.49
N PRO A 251 -20.96 -1.91 -24.34
CA PRO A 251 -20.49 -2.41 -23.04
C PRO A 251 -20.70 -3.91 -22.85
N LEU A 252 -21.47 -4.58 -23.73
CA LEU A 252 -21.73 -6.00 -23.64
C LEU A 252 -20.50 -6.84 -24.02
N SER A 253 -20.42 -8.05 -23.48
CA SER A 253 -19.48 -9.05 -23.97
C SER A 253 -19.82 -9.47 -25.40
N GLU A 254 -18.83 -9.99 -26.12
CA GLU A 254 -19.00 -10.50 -27.48
C GLU A 254 -20.08 -11.58 -27.54
N ALA A 255 -20.13 -12.47 -26.56
CA ALA A 255 -21.14 -13.53 -26.47
C ALA A 255 -22.57 -13.00 -26.28
N GLU A 256 -22.76 -11.97 -25.46
CA GLU A 256 -24.07 -11.35 -25.23
C GLU A 256 -24.54 -10.59 -26.47
N SER A 257 -23.66 -9.78 -27.06
CA SER A 257 -23.99 -9.04 -28.28
C SER A 257 -24.29 -9.99 -29.45
N HIS A 258 -23.54 -11.10 -29.58
CA HIS A 258 -23.76 -12.08 -30.64
C HIS A 258 -25.14 -12.71 -30.55
N ARG A 259 -25.56 -13.14 -29.34
CA ARG A 259 -26.91 -13.70 -29.12
C ARG A 259 -28.02 -12.73 -29.52
N ILE A 260 -27.86 -11.44 -29.20
CA ILE A 260 -28.84 -10.42 -29.58
C ILE A 260 -28.89 -10.27 -31.10
N PHE A 261 -27.75 -10.24 -31.78
CA PHE A 261 -27.71 -10.16 -33.24
C PHE A 261 -28.23 -11.44 -33.94
N GLU A 262 -28.06 -12.62 -33.34
CA GLU A 262 -28.69 -13.87 -33.80
C GLU A 262 -30.22 -13.77 -33.75
N LEU A 263 -30.79 -13.30 -32.64
CA LEU A 263 -32.24 -13.07 -32.51
C LEU A 263 -32.76 -12.05 -33.52
N VAL A 264 -32.02 -10.94 -33.73
CA VAL A 264 -32.35 -9.95 -34.77
C VAL A 264 -32.34 -10.58 -36.15
N LYS A 265 -31.39 -11.47 -36.44
CA LYS A 265 -31.29 -12.19 -37.71
C LYS A 265 -32.43 -13.20 -37.89
N GLU A 266 -32.84 -13.91 -36.84
CA GLU A 266 -34.01 -14.81 -36.87
C GLU A 266 -35.30 -14.04 -37.17
N ILE A 267 -35.47 -12.83 -36.60
CA ILE A 267 -36.58 -11.93 -36.93
C ILE A 267 -36.52 -11.48 -38.39
N ASP A 268 -35.33 -11.12 -38.89
CA ASP A 268 -35.12 -10.69 -40.28
C ASP A 268 -35.35 -11.84 -41.30
N GLU A 269 -35.03 -13.08 -40.95
CA GLU A 269 -35.21 -14.28 -41.80
C GLU A 269 -36.65 -14.81 -41.79
N SER A 270 -37.32 -14.81 -40.63
CA SER A 270 -38.70 -15.29 -40.48
C SER A 270 -39.75 -14.37 -41.14
N ASN A 271 -39.41 -13.11 -41.41
CA ASN A 271 -40.34 -12.10 -41.93
C ASN A 271 -40.03 -11.61 -43.36
N GLN A 272 -39.31 -12.40 -44.17
CA GLN A 272 -38.90 -12.01 -45.53
C GLN A 272 -40.06 -11.72 -46.50
N GLU A 273 -41.29 -12.20 -46.22
CA GLU A 273 -42.49 -11.94 -47.07
C GLU A 273 -43.51 -10.96 -46.44
N THR A 274 -43.45 -10.70 -45.13
CA THR A 274 -44.44 -9.88 -44.36
C THR A 274 -43.85 -8.64 -43.68
N GLY A 275 -42.56 -8.33 -43.87
CA GLY A 275 -41.73 -7.38 -43.13
C GLY A 275 -42.11 -5.88 -43.13
N LYS A 276 -43.36 -5.54 -42.83
CA LYS A 276 -43.87 -4.17 -42.61
C LYS A 276 -44.93 -4.08 -41.50
N SER A 277 -45.10 -5.07 -40.63
CA SER A 277 -45.91 -4.84 -39.43
C SER A 277 -45.12 -3.98 -38.44
N GLU A 278 -45.78 -2.96 -37.88
CA GLU A 278 -45.17 -2.00 -36.94
C GLU A 278 -44.67 -2.71 -35.67
N GLU A 279 -45.35 -3.78 -35.26
CA GLU A 279 -44.97 -4.62 -34.11
C GLU A 279 -43.64 -5.35 -34.32
N VAL A 280 -43.39 -5.92 -35.51
CA VAL A 280 -42.12 -6.63 -35.81
C VAL A 280 -40.94 -5.65 -35.86
N LEU A 281 -41.16 -4.44 -36.41
CA LEU A 281 -40.14 -3.39 -36.44
C LEU A 281 -39.81 -2.88 -35.04
N GLN A 282 -40.81 -2.73 -34.16
CA GLN A 282 -40.60 -2.33 -32.78
C GLN A 282 -39.87 -3.41 -31.98
N GLN A 283 -40.27 -4.68 -32.10
CA GLN A 283 -39.61 -5.81 -31.45
C GLN A 283 -38.12 -5.91 -31.85
N ARG A 284 -37.83 -5.69 -33.14
CA ARG A 284 -36.46 -5.64 -33.65
C ARG A 284 -35.67 -4.48 -33.06
N LEU A 285 -36.26 -3.30 -32.96
CA LEU A 285 -35.62 -2.11 -32.40
C LEU A 285 -35.33 -2.27 -30.89
N ASP A 286 -36.27 -2.84 -30.14
CA ASP A 286 -36.11 -3.10 -28.70
C ASP A 286 -34.92 -4.04 -28.41
N LEU A 287 -34.71 -5.06 -29.25
CA LEU A 287 -33.53 -5.92 -29.16
C LEU A 287 -32.24 -5.14 -29.47
N LEU A 288 -32.24 -4.28 -30.48
CA LEU A 288 -31.07 -3.45 -30.82
C LEU A 288 -30.74 -2.43 -29.72
N HIS A 289 -31.73 -1.92 -28.98
CA HIS A 289 -31.51 -1.06 -27.81
C HIS A 289 -30.80 -1.80 -26.67
N GLN A 290 -31.03 -3.10 -26.51
CA GLN A 290 -30.33 -3.91 -25.50
C GLN A 290 -28.83 -4.00 -25.76
N VAL A 291 -28.39 -3.87 -27.02
CA VAL A 291 -26.96 -3.84 -27.39
C VAL A 291 -26.26 -2.60 -26.83
N LYS A 292 -27.00 -1.52 -26.51
CA LYS A 292 -26.46 -0.25 -25.98
C LYS A 292 -25.31 0.30 -26.84
N LEU A 293 -25.48 0.23 -28.16
CA LEU A 293 -24.47 0.63 -29.12
C LEU A 293 -24.28 2.15 -29.11
N ARG A 294 -23.04 2.61 -29.00
CA ARG A 294 -22.68 4.03 -29.00
C ARG A 294 -21.45 4.34 -29.83
N TYR A 295 -21.33 5.59 -30.26
CA TYR A 295 -20.06 6.11 -30.77
C TYR A 295 -19.07 6.33 -29.62
N PHE A 296 -17.77 6.25 -29.93
CA PHE A 296 -16.71 6.68 -29.00
C PHE A 296 -16.79 8.19 -28.81
N THR A 297 -16.66 8.67 -27.57
CA THR A 297 -16.64 10.12 -27.29
C THR A 297 -15.41 10.77 -27.93
N PRO A 298 -15.41 12.10 -28.17
CA PRO A 298 -14.22 12.77 -28.68
C PRO A 298 -12.99 12.58 -27.78
N ARG A 299 -13.21 12.45 -26.46
CA ARG A 299 -12.13 12.21 -25.50
C ARG A 299 -11.55 10.81 -25.62
N GLU A 300 -12.41 9.79 -25.74
CA GLU A 300 -12.00 8.41 -25.99
C GLU A 300 -11.22 8.29 -27.32
N VAL A 301 -11.72 8.92 -28.40
CA VAL A 301 -11.00 8.97 -29.69
C VAL A 301 -9.65 9.68 -29.55
N ALA A 302 -9.56 10.75 -28.76
CA ALA A 302 -8.29 11.44 -28.52
C ALA A 302 -7.29 10.56 -27.75
N ARG A 303 -7.74 9.75 -26.79
CA ARG A 303 -6.91 8.71 -26.12
C ARG A 303 -6.45 7.62 -27.10
N LEU A 304 -7.32 7.17 -28.01
CA LEU A 304 -6.94 6.23 -29.10
C LEU A 304 -5.94 6.84 -30.10
N MET A 305 -5.85 8.17 -30.16
CA MET A 305 -4.81 8.92 -30.88
C MET A 305 -3.61 9.28 -29.99
N SER A 306 -3.60 8.80 -28.74
CA SER A 306 -2.56 9.01 -27.73
C SER A 306 -2.32 10.47 -27.35
N PHE A 307 -3.34 11.32 -27.50
CA PHE A 307 -3.31 12.65 -26.91
C PHE A 307 -3.37 12.54 -25.38
N PRO A 308 -2.62 13.38 -24.65
CA PRO A 308 -2.64 13.35 -23.19
C PRO A 308 -3.99 13.81 -22.64
N GLU A 309 -4.23 13.54 -21.34
CA GLU A 309 -5.49 13.93 -20.68
C GLU A 309 -5.64 15.45 -20.61
N GLU A 310 -4.53 16.19 -20.52
CA GLU A 310 -4.53 17.66 -20.49
C GLU A 310 -4.87 18.30 -21.85
N PHE A 311 -4.99 17.52 -22.94
CA PHE A 311 -5.43 18.05 -24.23
C PHE A 311 -6.92 18.38 -24.19
N GLU A 312 -7.30 19.63 -24.44
CA GLU A 312 -8.70 20.06 -24.37
C GLU A 312 -9.15 20.75 -25.67
N PHE A 313 -10.47 20.71 -25.89
CA PHE A 313 -11.12 21.46 -26.96
C PHE A 313 -11.75 22.72 -26.36
N PRO A 314 -11.70 23.88 -27.05
CA PRO A 314 -12.48 25.06 -26.68
C PRO A 314 -13.97 24.71 -26.53
N ALA A 315 -14.64 25.34 -25.56
CA ALA A 315 -16.02 25.04 -25.17
C ALA A 315 -17.01 25.17 -26.34
N GLU A 316 -16.75 26.09 -27.27
CA GLU A 316 -17.52 26.36 -28.48
C GLU A 316 -17.36 25.30 -29.58
N THR A 317 -16.43 24.35 -29.43
CA THR A 317 -16.17 23.32 -30.44
C THR A 317 -17.26 22.24 -30.38
N THR A 318 -18.06 22.13 -31.44
CA THR A 318 -19.11 21.10 -31.53
C THR A 318 -18.53 19.69 -31.65
N ASN A 319 -19.25 18.66 -31.20
CA ASN A 319 -18.80 17.25 -31.33
C ASN A 319 -18.47 16.87 -32.78
N ARG A 320 -19.25 17.37 -33.75
CA ARG A 320 -18.97 17.18 -35.19
C ARG A 320 -17.62 17.76 -35.60
N GLN A 321 -17.28 18.96 -35.11
CA GLN A 321 -15.97 19.57 -35.35
C GLN A 321 -14.87 18.76 -34.66
N LYS A 322 -15.07 18.32 -33.40
CA LYS A 322 -14.09 17.51 -32.65
C LYS A 322 -13.73 16.22 -33.40
N TYR A 323 -14.71 15.42 -33.83
CA TYR A 323 -14.44 14.19 -34.60
C TYR A 323 -13.74 14.46 -35.93
N ARG A 324 -14.14 15.52 -36.64
CA ARG A 324 -13.50 15.92 -37.89
C ARG A 324 -12.02 16.27 -37.70
N LEU A 325 -11.71 17.01 -36.62
CA LEU A 325 -10.34 17.41 -36.29
C LEU A 325 -9.49 16.21 -35.84
N LEU A 326 -10.03 15.34 -34.96
CA LEU A 326 -9.36 14.13 -34.51
C LEU A 326 -9.09 13.15 -35.65
N GLY A 327 -10.07 12.97 -36.55
CA GLY A 327 -9.92 12.11 -37.72
C GLY A 327 -8.83 12.57 -38.69
N ASN A 328 -8.62 13.89 -38.79
CA ASN A 328 -7.54 14.50 -39.56
C ASN A 328 -6.19 14.55 -38.81
N SER A 329 -6.17 14.29 -37.50
CA SER A 329 -4.97 14.35 -36.67
C SER A 329 -4.05 13.13 -36.86
N ILE A 330 -2.92 13.12 -36.16
CA ILE A 330 -1.96 12.03 -36.12
C ILE A 330 -2.03 11.26 -34.79
N ASN A 331 -1.38 10.10 -34.70
CA ASN A 331 -1.19 9.40 -33.43
C ASN A 331 0.15 9.84 -32.79
N VAL A 332 0.08 10.38 -31.56
CA VAL A 332 1.22 11.03 -30.88
C VAL A 332 2.33 10.03 -30.48
N LYS A 333 1.97 8.78 -30.16
CA LYS A 333 2.91 7.78 -29.61
C LYS A 333 3.79 7.14 -30.70
N VAL A 334 3.24 6.92 -31.89
CA VAL A 334 3.97 6.35 -33.05
C VAL A 334 5.17 7.23 -33.44
N THR A 335 5.06 8.54 -33.24
CA THR A 335 6.09 9.53 -33.59
C THR A 335 7.24 9.63 -32.58
N THR A 336 7.24 8.84 -31.50
CA THR A 336 8.27 8.89 -30.44
C THR A 336 8.77 7.48 -30.07
N VAL A 337 10.01 7.14 -30.43
CA VAL A 337 10.61 5.85 -30.09
C VAL A 337 11.87 6.09 -29.26
N LYS A 338 11.85 5.71 -27.97
CA LYS A 338 13.02 5.68 -27.07
C LYS A 338 13.57 4.26 -27.00
N ASP A 339 14.89 4.08 -27.12
CA ASP A 339 15.53 2.81 -26.76
C ASP A 339 15.66 2.74 -25.23
N SER A 340 14.91 1.83 -24.60
CA SER A 340 14.81 1.68 -23.15
C SER A 340 16.05 1.08 -22.49
N HIS A 341 17.03 0.57 -23.26
CA HIS A 341 18.18 -0.17 -22.72
C HIS A 341 19.44 0.68 -22.50
N ILE A 342 19.43 1.94 -22.93
CA ILE A 342 20.58 2.85 -22.79
C ILE A 342 20.30 3.86 -21.68
N VAL A 343 21.18 3.88 -20.68
CA VAL A 343 21.10 4.79 -19.55
C VAL A 343 22.30 5.74 -19.57
N LYS A 344 22.04 7.05 -19.54
CA LYS A 344 23.08 8.08 -19.47
C LYS A 344 23.50 8.28 -18.01
N ILE A 345 24.78 8.10 -17.72
CA ILE A 345 25.33 8.22 -16.37
C ILE A 345 26.56 9.14 -16.36
N ALA A 346 26.90 9.66 -15.18
CA ALA A 346 28.18 10.29 -14.91
C ALA A 346 29.00 9.40 -13.96
N VAL A 347 30.28 9.19 -14.25
CA VAL A 347 31.19 8.43 -13.38
C VAL A 347 32.29 9.36 -12.89
N GLU A 348 32.42 9.47 -11.57
CA GLU A 348 33.36 10.33 -10.87
C GLU A 348 34.51 9.54 -10.24
N ARG A 349 35.66 10.21 -10.11
CA ARG A 349 36.84 9.76 -9.39
C ARG A 349 37.53 10.96 -8.77
N GLU A 350 38.14 10.79 -7.60
CA GLU A 350 38.87 11.87 -6.95
C GLU A 350 39.94 12.47 -7.88
N ASN A 351 39.98 13.80 -7.93
CA ASN A 351 40.93 14.60 -8.72
C ASN A 351 40.88 14.38 -10.24
N HIS A 352 39.78 13.82 -10.79
CA HIS A 352 39.59 13.64 -12.23
C HIS A 352 38.25 14.22 -12.69
N MET A 353 38.20 14.67 -13.95
CA MET A 353 36.93 15.08 -14.58
C MET A 353 36.01 13.86 -14.73
N ALA A 354 34.73 14.05 -14.40
CA ALA A 354 33.72 13.02 -14.53
C ALA A 354 33.56 12.58 -15.99
N GLN A 355 33.44 11.26 -16.21
CA GLN A 355 33.16 10.70 -17.53
C GLN A 355 31.65 10.56 -17.72
N LEU A 356 31.12 11.09 -18.84
CA LEU A 356 29.72 10.88 -19.23
C LEU A 356 29.60 9.65 -20.13
N ILE A 357 28.77 8.69 -19.71
CA ILE A 357 28.73 7.36 -20.32
C ILE A 357 27.30 6.99 -20.68
N ASN A 358 27.13 6.50 -21.90
CA ASN A 358 25.92 5.81 -22.32
C ASN A 358 26.07 4.33 -21.94
N LEU A 359 25.56 3.96 -20.78
CA LEU A 359 25.58 2.60 -20.27
C LEU A 359 24.49 1.78 -20.96
N ASP A 360 24.89 0.89 -21.87
CA ASP A 360 24.01 -0.14 -22.41
C ASP A 360 23.83 -1.25 -21.38
N GLN A 361 22.59 -1.41 -20.90
CA GLN A 361 22.24 -2.37 -19.86
C GLN A 361 22.37 -3.85 -20.29
N ARG A 362 22.64 -4.11 -21.58
CA ARG A 362 22.86 -5.48 -22.10
C ARG A 362 24.31 -5.92 -22.03
N HIS A 363 25.25 -5.00 -21.89
CA HIS A 363 26.68 -5.32 -21.84
C HIS A 363 27.14 -5.60 -20.40
N PRO A 364 28.07 -6.54 -20.17
CA PRO A 364 28.59 -6.80 -18.83
C PRO A 364 29.23 -5.56 -18.20
N LEU A 365 29.00 -5.33 -16.91
CA LEU A 365 29.57 -4.21 -16.16
C LEU A 365 31.10 -4.23 -16.21
N ALA A 366 31.71 -5.42 -16.17
CA ALA A 366 33.17 -5.57 -16.23
C ALA A 366 33.79 -4.96 -17.50
N SER A 367 33.14 -5.12 -18.66
CA SER A 367 33.59 -4.51 -19.91
C SER A 367 33.48 -2.98 -19.86
N LYS A 368 32.41 -2.46 -19.26
CA LYS A 368 32.22 -1.01 -19.12
C LYS A 368 33.17 -0.40 -18.10
N ILE A 369 33.45 -1.08 -17.00
CA ILE A 369 34.47 -0.68 -16.03
C ILE A 369 35.86 -0.65 -16.69
N GLN A 370 36.17 -1.63 -17.54
CA GLN A 370 37.40 -1.61 -18.32
C GLN A 370 37.49 -0.38 -19.24
N ASP A 371 36.40 -0.05 -19.96
CA ASP A 371 36.35 1.16 -20.80
C ASP A 371 36.58 2.44 -19.96
N ILE A 372 35.95 2.55 -18.79
CA ILE A 372 36.09 3.68 -17.86
C ILE A 372 37.53 3.81 -17.37
N CYS A 373 38.11 2.71 -16.92
CA CYS A 373 39.49 2.62 -16.44
C CYS A 373 40.47 3.02 -17.54
N ASN A 374 40.27 2.57 -18.77
CA ASN A 374 41.06 2.98 -19.92
C ASN A 374 40.98 4.49 -20.17
N GLY A 375 39.79 5.09 -20.01
CA GLY A 375 39.58 6.54 -20.12
C GLY A 375 40.36 7.38 -19.10
N TRP A 376 40.72 6.80 -17.95
CA TRP A 376 41.59 7.42 -16.93
C TRP A 376 42.98 6.78 -16.83
N ALA A 377 43.41 6.02 -17.84
CA ALA A 377 44.71 5.36 -17.91
C ALA A 377 45.03 4.43 -16.70
N ILE A 378 44.01 3.76 -16.16
CA ILE A 378 44.13 2.76 -15.09
C ILE A 378 44.34 1.38 -15.74
N SER A 379 45.48 0.75 -15.46
CA SER A 379 45.84 -0.56 -16.06
C SER A 379 45.24 -1.76 -15.33
N ASP A 380 44.94 -1.64 -14.03
CA ASP A 380 44.43 -2.73 -13.18
C ASP A 380 42.90 -2.70 -13.00
N HIS A 381 42.17 -2.64 -14.12
CA HIS A 381 40.70 -2.49 -14.13
C HIS A 381 39.92 -3.54 -13.33
N GLN A 382 40.49 -4.73 -13.07
CA GLN A 382 39.88 -5.80 -12.26
C GLN A 382 39.77 -5.45 -10.77
N ASN A 383 40.57 -4.50 -10.29
CA ASN A 383 40.60 -4.04 -8.91
C ASN A 383 39.57 -2.95 -8.61
N TYR A 384 38.71 -2.60 -9.58
CA TYR A 384 37.76 -1.50 -9.44
C TYR A 384 36.32 -1.96 -9.63
N ALA A 385 35.41 -1.26 -8.99
CA ALA A 385 33.98 -1.41 -9.11
C ALA A 385 33.30 -0.03 -9.12
N LEU A 386 32.05 -0.01 -9.58
CA LEU A 386 31.21 1.18 -9.49
C LEU A 386 30.45 1.15 -8.16
N GLN A 387 30.30 2.31 -7.54
CA GLN A 387 29.54 2.52 -6.31
C GLN A 387 28.57 3.69 -6.54
N PHE A 388 27.38 3.64 -5.96
CA PHE A 388 26.48 4.80 -5.98
C PHE A 388 27.08 5.97 -5.19
N CYS A 389 26.90 7.19 -5.69
CA CYS A 389 27.46 8.41 -5.10
C CYS A 389 26.41 9.23 -4.31
N GLU A 390 25.22 8.69 -4.08
CA GLU A 390 24.13 9.37 -3.38
C GLU A 390 24.35 9.35 -1.86
N SER A 391 23.93 10.42 -1.16
CA SER A 391 24.09 10.57 0.30
C SER A 391 23.55 9.39 1.11
N ASN A 392 22.51 8.74 0.60
CA ASN A 392 21.78 7.66 1.26
C ASN A 392 22.05 6.27 0.63
N ASN A 393 22.86 6.20 -0.44
CA ASN A 393 23.15 4.95 -1.14
C ASN A 393 24.61 4.92 -1.58
N GLN A 394 25.45 4.26 -0.78
CA GLN A 394 26.86 4.00 -1.07
C GLN A 394 27.11 2.52 -1.38
N LYS A 395 26.11 1.81 -1.92
CA LYS A 395 26.26 0.39 -2.24
C LYS A 395 27.07 0.19 -3.53
N TYR A 396 27.77 -0.92 -3.59
CA TYR A 396 28.44 -1.39 -4.80
C TYR A 396 27.41 -1.78 -5.87
N VAL A 397 27.72 -1.43 -7.11
CA VAL A 397 26.99 -1.83 -8.30
C VAL A 397 27.47 -3.22 -8.72
N THR A 398 26.52 -4.12 -8.88
CA THR A 398 26.66 -5.53 -9.26
C THR A 398 25.73 -5.82 -10.44
N GLU A 399 25.92 -6.96 -11.09
CA GLU A 399 25.00 -7.40 -12.15
C GLU A 399 23.55 -7.58 -11.66
N LYS A 400 23.34 -7.78 -10.35
CA LYS A 400 22.00 -7.95 -9.76
C LYS A 400 21.26 -6.63 -9.56
N ASN A 401 21.97 -5.56 -9.15
CA ASN A 401 21.37 -4.26 -8.86
C ASN A 401 21.66 -3.19 -9.93
N ARG A 402 22.28 -3.54 -11.07
CA ARG A 402 22.53 -2.62 -12.20
C ARG A 402 21.28 -1.95 -12.77
N ASN A 403 20.12 -2.56 -12.58
CA ASN A 403 18.82 -2.02 -13.00
C ASN A 403 18.37 -0.84 -12.12
N GLU A 404 19.00 -0.63 -10.96
CA GLU A 404 18.74 0.54 -10.10
C GLU A 404 19.35 1.83 -10.69
N ILE A 405 20.25 1.71 -11.67
CA ILE A 405 20.90 2.85 -12.33
C ILE A 405 19.88 3.56 -13.24
N LYS A 406 19.68 4.86 -13.01
CA LYS A 406 18.76 5.71 -13.76
C LYS A 406 19.49 6.71 -14.65
N ASN A 407 18.78 7.29 -15.60
CA ASN A 407 19.33 8.39 -16.40
C ASN A 407 19.67 9.57 -15.48
N GLY A 408 20.90 10.06 -15.57
CA GLY A 408 21.44 11.10 -14.70
C GLY A 408 22.05 10.60 -13.40
N SER A 409 22.09 9.29 -13.15
CA SER A 409 22.77 8.73 -11.97
C SER A 409 24.26 9.08 -11.99
N VAL A 410 24.78 9.50 -10.83
CA VAL A 410 26.19 9.74 -10.59
C VAL A 410 26.77 8.56 -9.82
N LEU A 411 27.76 7.89 -10.42
CA LEU A 411 28.47 6.76 -9.85
C LEU A 411 29.90 7.15 -9.54
N ARG A 412 30.52 6.49 -8.56
CA ARG A 412 31.94 6.65 -8.23
C ARG A 412 32.70 5.39 -8.59
N LEU A 413 33.87 5.56 -9.20
CA LEU A 413 34.81 4.45 -9.38
C LEU A 413 35.63 4.27 -8.10
N GLN A 414 35.50 3.11 -7.47
CA GLN A 414 36.18 2.74 -6.22
C GLN A 414 36.89 1.40 -6.37
N TYR A 415 37.74 1.05 -5.40
CA TYR A 415 38.29 -0.30 -5.34
C TYR A 415 37.17 -1.34 -5.21
N SER A 416 37.37 -2.49 -5.83
CA SER A 416 36.43 -3.60 -5.82
C SER A 416 36.22 -4.11 -4.38
N PRO A 417 35.03 -4.64 -4.05
CA PRO A 417 34.75 -5.14 -2.70
C PRO A 417 35.78 -6.14 -2.19
N SER A 418 36.29 -7.01 -3.08
CA SER A 418 37.33 -7.99 -2.75
C SER A 418 38.67 -7.33 -2.40
N LYS A 419 39.09 -6.32 -3.17
CA LYS A 419 40.31 -5.56 -2.86
C LYS A 419 40.16 -4.76 -1.58
N THR A 420 39.05 -4.05 -1.41
CA THR A 420 38.76 -3.29 -0.19
C THR A 420 38.73 -4.20 1.05
N ALA A 421 38.18 -5.42 0.94
CA ALA A 421 38.20 -6.39 2.03
C ALA A 421 39.63 -6.87 2.34
N SER A 422 40.44 -7.17 1.31
CA SER A 422 41.84 -7.58 1.48
C SER A 422 42.69 -6.49 2.12
N ASP A 423 42.59 -5.24 1.63
CA ASP A 423 43.30 -4.08 2.18
C ASP A 423 42.87 -3.79 3.62
N ALA A 424 41.58 -3.94 3.93
CA ALA A 424 41.09 -3.82 5.29
C ALA A 424 41.69 -4.90 6.21
N MET A 425 41.73 -6.15 5.74
CA MET A 425 42.31 -7.27 6.49
C MET A 425 43.81 -7.11 6.75
N GLU A 426 44.57 -6.61 5.77
CA GLU A 426 45.99 -6.32 5.95
C GLU A 426 46.23 -5.32 7.09
N VAL A 427 45.45 -4.23 7.13
CA VAL A 427 45.53 -3.24 8.21
C VAL A 427 45.09 -3.82 9.56
N LEU A 428 44.04 -4.64 9.60
CA LEU A 428 43.57 -5.25 10.84
C LEU A 428 44.57 -6.24 11.44
N LEU A 429 45.32 -6.96 10.61
CA LEU A 429 46.34 -7.90 11.06
C LEU A 429 47.62 -7.16 11.47
N ASN A 430 48.13 -6.26 10.62
CA ASN A 430 49.49 -5.74 10.72
C ASN A 430 49.60 -4.27 11.20
N GLY A 431 48.51 -3.49 11.15
CA GLY A 431 48.52 -2.06 11.47
C GLY A 431 48.75 -1.74 12.95
N ASN A 432 49.06 -0.49 13.27
CA ASN A 432 49.11 -0.02 14.65
C ASN A 432 47.69 0.19 15.24
N PRO A 433 47.52 0.32 16.57
CA PRO A 433 46.19 0.45 17.18
C PRO A 433 45.34 1.61 16.64
N GLN A 434 45.96 2.74 16.26
CA GLN A 434 45.26 3.90 15.70
C GLN A 434 44.77 3.63 14.26
N GLU A 435 45.62 3.02 13.43
CA GLU A 435 45.27 2.59 12.07
C GLU A 435 44.15 1.56 12.09
N LYS A 436 44.22 0.58 13.01
CA LYS A 436 43.16 -0.41 13.20
C LYS A 436 41.84 0.25 13.59
N ALA A 437 41.86 1.18 14.54
CA ALA A 437 40.65 1.90 14.98
C ALA A 437 40.00 2.70 13.83
N GLN A 438 40.81 3.42 13.05
CA GLN A 438 40.33 4.18 11.89
C GLN A 438 39.76 3.25 10.81
N ARG A 439 40.44 2.13 10.51
CA ARG A 439 39.96 1.15 9.53
C ARG A 439 38.67 0.49 9.98
N LEU A 440 38.52 0.15 11.26
CA LEU A 440 37.28 -0.42 11.81
C LEU A 440 36.11 0.57 11.76
N LYS A 441 36.38 1.87 11.92
CA LYS A 441 35.36 2.91 11.75
C LYS A 441 34.82 2.93 10.32
N GLU A 442 35.70 2.87 9.33
CA GLU A 442 35.33 2.73 7.92
C GLU A 442 34.59 1.41 7.67
N LEU A 443 35.07 0.31 8.25
CA LEU A 443 34.47 -1.02 8.15
C LEU A 443 33.02 -1.05 8.64
N THR A 444 32.68 -0.27 9.66
CA THR A 444 31.30 -0.19 10.18
C THR A 444 30.35 0.30 9.08
N SER A 445 30.76 1.30 8.30
CA SER A 445 29.96 1.80 7.16
C SER A 445 29.93 0.82 6.00
N LEU A 446 31.06 0.19 5.66
CA LEU A 446 31.16 -0.77 4.56
C LEU A 446 30.39 -2.07 4.85
N SER A 447 30.35 -2.51 6.11
CA SER A 447 29.62 -3.71 6.55
C SER A 447 28.11 -3.62 6.33
N THR A 448 27.56 -2.42 6.14
CA THR A 448 26.15 -2.24 5.78
C THR A 448 25.82 -2.72 4.35
N ASP A 449 26.83 -2.79 3.46
CA ASP A 449 26.68 -3.33 2.11
C ASP A 449 26.88 -4.85 2.11
N HIS A 450 25.85 -5.56 1.70
CA HIS A 450 25.86 -7.01 1.56
C HIS A 450 26.98 -7.52 0.65
N THR A 451 27.30 -6.81 -0.43
CA THR A 451 28.34 -7.22 -1.41
C THR A 451 29.72 -7.22 -0.77
N PHE A 452 30.02 -6.17 -0.02
CA PHE A 452 31.27 -6.08 0.74
C PHE A 452 31.31 -7.10 1.88
N ALA A 453 30.21 -7.24 2.64
CA ALA A 453 30.11 -8.18 3.74
C ALA A 453 30.45 -9.62 3.31
N LEU A 454 29.96 -10.06 2.14
CA LEU A 454 30.26 -11.39 1.61
C LEU A 454 31.76 -11.62 1.34
N GLU A 455 32.44 -10.67 0.69
CA GLU A 455 33.88 -10.80 0.42
C GLU A 455 34.70 -10.69 1.73
N PHE A 456 34.31 -9.82 2.66
CA PHE A 456 35.00 -9.70 3.95
C PHE A 456 34.87 -10.97 4.81
N ILE A 457 33.70 -11.62 4.82
CA ILE A 457 33.49 -12.91 5.49
C ILE A 457 34.33 -14.01 4.84
N LYS A 458 34.41 -14.02 3.51
CA LYS A 458 35.22 -14.99 2.74
C LYS A 458 36.72 -14.87 3.04
N GLU A 459 37.22 -13.65 3.28
CA GLU A 459 38.59 -13.38 3.75
C GLU A 459 38.80 -13.64 5.26
N LYS A 460 37.87 -14.34 5.94
CA LYS A 460 37.90 -14.62 7.39
C LYS A 460 37.92 -13.37 8.26
N GLY A 461 37.35 -12.27 7.77
CA GLY A 461 37.26 -11.02 8.53
C GLY A 461 36.41 -11.13 9.78
N LEU A 462 35.34 -11.94 9.74
CA LEU A 462 34.48 -12.18 10.91
C LEU A 462 35.24 -12.86 12.05
N ASP A 463 36.08 -13.86 11.76
CA ASP A 463 36.90 -14.56 12.76
C ASP A 463 37.92 -13.61 13.41
N THR A 464 38.47 -12.68 12.62
CA THR A 464 39.38 -11.63 13.13
C THR A 464 38.65 -10.67 14.07
N LEU A 465 37.43 -10.24 13.72
CA LEU A 465 36.61 -9.39 14.60
C LEU A 465 36.24 -10.11 15.90
N ILE A 466 35.88 -11.40 15.84
CA ILE A 466 35.59 -12.22 17.03
C ILE A 466 36.81 -12.23 17.97
N LYS A 467 38.01 -12.52 17.44
CA LYS A 467 39.25 -12.51 18.23
C LYS A 467 39.57 -11.13 18.82
N MET A 468 39.34 -10.06 18.07
CA MET A 468 39.54 -8.68 18.54
C MET A 468 38.57 -8.29 19.66
N ILE A 469 37.36 -8.86 19.65
CA ILE A 469 36.36 -8.64 20.72
C ILE A 469 36.73 -9.46 21.96
N GLU A 470 37.12 -10.72 21.77
CA GLU A 470 37.53 -11.66 22.83
C GLU A 470 38.80 -11.23 23.58
N ASP A 471 39.67 -10.43 22.94
CA ASP A 471 40.88 -9.91 23.60
C ASP A 471 40.53 -8.96 24.74
N GLY A 472 40.55 -9.50 25.97
CA GLY A 472 40.30 -8.76 27.21
C GLY A 472 41.38 -7.75 27.57
N GLY A 473 42.53 -7.72 26.86
CA GLY A 473 43.63 -6.79 27.05
C GLY A 473 43.54 -5.50 26.23
N GLN A 474 42.49 -5.33 25.41
CA GLN A 474 42.32 -4.20 24.51
C GLN A 474 42.12 -2.88 25.30
N THR A 475 43.18 -2.09 25.48
CA THR A 475 43.12 -0.78 26.17
C THR A 475 42.52 0.33 25.31
N ASN A 476 42.33 0.08 24.01
CA ASN A 476 41.76 1.06 23.08
C ASN A 476 40.25 0.84 22.91
N GLU A 477 39.48 1.74 23.51
CA GLU A 477 38.01 1.74 23.50
C GLU A 477 37.42 1.80 22.08
N ASP A 478 38.08 2.51 21.15
CA ASP A 478 37.59 2.66 19.77
C ASP A 478 37.67 1.34 18.99
N ILE A 479 38.72 0.54 19.21
CA ILE A 479 38.86 -0.77 18.55
C ILE A 479 37.70 -1.67 18.95
N LEU A 480 37.41 -1.77 20.26
CA LEU A 480 36.31 -2.59 20.76
C LEU A 480 34.96 -2.08 20.22
N LYS A 481 34.73 -0.76 20.29
CA LYS A 481 33.51 -0.10 19.82
C LYS A 481 33.20 -0.43 18.35
N TYR A 482 34.15 -0.16 17.45
CA TYR A 482 33.92 -0.36 16.02
C TYR A 482 33.95 -1.83 15.61
N SER A 483 34.68 -2.70 16.33
CA SER A 483 34.64 -4.15 16.11
C SER A 483 33.26 -4.72 16.43
N LEU A 484 32.68 -4.34 17.57
CA LEU A 484 31.32 -4.77 17.95
C LEU A 484 30.27 -4.25 16.97
N ALA A 485 30.34 -2.98 16.57
CA ALA A 485 29.41 -2.40 15.60
C ALA A 485 29.50 -3.08 14.22
N SER A 486 30.72 -3.28 13.70
CA SER A 486 30.94 -3.99 12.43
C SER A 486 30.45 -5.43 12.49
N PHE A 487 30.67 -6.12 13.62
CA PHE A 487 30.16 -7.49 13.83
C PHE A 487 28.63 -7.54 13.76
N VAL A 488 27.93 -6.61 14.41
CA VAL A 488 26.45 -6.52 14.36
C VAL A 488 25.98 -6.38 12.91
N GLU A 489 26.49 -5.40 12.16
CA GLU A 489 26.07 -5.16 10.76
C GLU A 489 26.36 -6.38 9.86
N LEU A 490 27.50 -7.06 10.04
CA LEU A 490 27.82 -8.28 9.29
C LEU A 490 26.85 -9.44 9.59
N MET A 491 26.50 -9.62 10.86
CA MET A 491 25.59 -10.68 11.29
C MET A 491 24.12 -10.40 10.91
N GLU A 492 23.73 -9.12 10.81
CA GLU A 492 22.38 -8.71 10.39
C GLU A 492 22.00 -9.17 8.96
N HIS A 493 22.99 -9.35 8.07
CA HIS A 493 22.75 -9.90 6.72
C HIS A 493 22.25 -11.36 6.76
N GLY A 494 22.41 -12.06 7.89
CA GLY A 494 21.99 -13.44 8.07
C GLY A 494 22.74 -14.45 7.19
N THR A 495 23.93 -14.08 6.70
CA THR A 495 24.79 -14.98 5.90
C THR A 495 25.44 -16.04 6.78
N VAL A 496 25.76 -15.70 8.04
CA VAL A 496 26.47 -16.56 8.99
C VAL A 496 25.55 -16.91 10.17
N SER A 497 25.66 -18.14 10.66
CA SER A 497 24.89 -18.62 11.81
C SER A 497 25.42 -18.04 13.13
N TRP A 498 24.51 -17.69 14.03
CA TRP A 498 24.84 -17.32 15.42
C TRP A 498 25.42 -18.47 16.27
N GLU A 499 25.55 -19.67 15.70
CA GLU A 499 26.32 -20.77 16.29
C GLU A 499 27.84 -20.61 16.16
N VAL A 500 28.31 -19.78 15.22
CA VAL A 500 29.75 -19.60 14.93
C VAL A 500 30.54 -18.99 16.11
N PRO A 501 30.09 -17.91 16.78
CA PRO A 501 30.85 -17.31 17.87
C PRO A 501 31.00 -18.25 19.07
N GLU A 502 32.20 -18.50 19.57
CA GLU A 502 32.46 -19.44 20.66
C GLU A 502 31.96 -18.94 22.03
N ASN A 503 32.02 -19.80 23.06
CA ASN A 503 31.57 -19.44 24.41
C ASN A 503 32.40 -18.29 25.02
N SER A 504 33.66 -18.12 24.62
CA SER A 504 34.53 -16.99 24.96
C SER A 504 33.93 -15.65 24.49
N PHE A 505 33.45 -15.58 23.26
CA PHE A 505 32.77 -14.40 22.71
C PHE A 505 31.51 -14.06 23.51
N VAL A 506 30.70 -15.07 23.85
CA VAL A 506 29.49 -14.88 24.66
C VAL A 506 29.84 -14.34 26.05
N ALA A 507 30.83 -14.94 26.73
CA ALA A 507 31.31 -14.51 28.03
C ALA A 507 31.80 -13.07 28.02
N ARG A 508 32.48 -12.66 26.95
CA ARG A 508 32.97 -11.28 26.78
C ARG A 508 31.83 -10.26 26.62
N ASN A 509 30.81 -10.55 25.82
CA ASN A 509 29.65 -9.67 25.71
C ASN A 509 28.89 -9.56 27.05
N ILE A 510 28.78 -10.67 27.80
CA ILE A 510 28.21 -10.68 29.16
C ILE A 510 29.01 -9.78 30.10
N GLU A 511 30.35 -9.86 30.06
CA GLU A 511 31.23 -9.04 30.88
C GLU A 511 31.04 -7.53 30.62
N ILE A 512 30.92 -7.14 29.34
CA ILE A 512 30.67 -5.76 28.92
C ILE A 512 29.34 -5.26 29.50
N VAL A 513 28.28 -6.07 29.39
CA VAL A 513 26.95 -5.71 29.91
C VAL A 513 26.95 -5.60 31.44
N ARG A 514 27.60 -6.54 32.14
CA ARG A 514 27.67 -6.51 33.63
C ARG A 514 28.52 -5.36 34.16
N ASN A 515 29.49 -4.90 33.39
CA ASN A 515 30.37 -3.80 33.76
C ASN A 515 30.18 -2.57 32.86
N PHE A 516 28.94 -2.30 32.42
CA PHE A 516 28.64 -1.27 31.41
C PHE A 516 29.19 0.12 31.75
N GLN A 517 29.36 0.46 33.04
CA GLN A 517 29.96 1.73 33.49
C GLN A 517 31.44 1.89 33.10
N LYS A 518 32.15 0.78 32.85
CA LYS A 518 33.57 0.77 32.45
C LYS A 518 33.77 0.90 30.93
N TYR A 519 32.70 0.82 30.16
CA TYR A 519 32.76 0.77 28.70
C TYR A 519 31.94 1.92 28.09
N PRO A 520 32.30 2.39 26.87
CA PRO A 520 31.46 3.33 26.15
C PRO A 520 30.05 2.79 25.93
N THR A 521 29.06 3.69 25.95
CA THR A 521 27.63 3.33 25.80
C THR A 521 27.37 2.47 24.55
N ASN A 522 27.98 2.81 23.42
CA ASN A 522 27.84 2.07 22.17
C ASN A 522 28.30 0.61 22.25
N CYS A 523 29.32 0.32 23.07
CA CYS A 523 29.77 -1.06 23.29
C CYS A 523 28.70 -1.86 24.03
N GLY A 524 28.05 -1.25 25.02
CA GLY A 524 26.93 -1.84 25.74
C GLY A 524 25.71 -2.06 24.84
N GLU A 525 25.41 -1.11 23.95
CA GLU A 525 24.31 -1.21 22.98
C GLU A 525 24.52 -2.41 22.04
N SER A 526 25.71 -2.54 21.43
CA SER A 526 26.04 -3.66 20.55
C SER A 526 26.11 -5.00 21.30
N ALA A 527 26.67 -5.01 22.52
CA ALA A 527 26.76 -6.23 23.32
C ALA A 527 25.38 -6.78 23.72
N LEU A 528 24.44 -5.90 24.12
CA LEU A 528 23.06 -6.29 24.40
C LEU A 528 22.36 -6.84 23.14
N SER A 529 22.54 -6.19 21.98
CA SER A 529 22.00 -6.67 20.70
C SER A 529 22.55 -8.05 20.31
N ASN A 530 23.86 -8.27 20.46
CA ASN A 530 24.48 -9.57 20.23
C ASN A 530 23.89 -10.65 21.14
N LEU A 531 23.78 -10.37 22.44
CA LEU A 531 23.27 -11.34 23.42
C LEU A 531 21.81 -11.69 23.16
N GLU A 532 20.99 -10.71 22.80
CA GLU A 532 19.61 -10.95 22.41
C GLU A 532 19.54 -11.89 21.19
N ASN A 533 20.29 -11.59 20.13
CA ASN A 533 20.33 -12.41 18.93
C ASN A 533 20.86 -13.82 19.22
N ILE A 534 21.87 -13.97 20.09
CA ILE A 534 22.37 -15.28 20.55
C ILE A 534 21.26 -16.05 21.28
N VAL A 535 20.53 -15.42 22.20
CA VAL A 535 19.43 -16.07 22.93
C VAL A 535 18.33 -16.52 21.95
N MET A 536 18.00 -15.70 20.96
CA MET A 536 16.93 -16.00 20.01
C MET A 536 17.33 -17.06 18.97
N CYS A 537 18.57 -17.01 18.47
CA CYS A 537 19.03 -17.72 17.28
C CYS A 537 20.04 -18.85 17.54
N SER A 538 20.52 -19.02 18.78
CA SER A 538 21.50 -20.07 19.14
C SER A 538 21.05 -20.95 20.32
N ASN A 539 21.60 -22.16 20.39
CA ASN A 539 21.48 -23.08 21.52
C ASN A 539 22.26 -22.59 22.77
N LYS A 540 23.06 -21.52 22.67
CA LYS A 540 23.82 -20.91 23.77
C LYS A 540 23.00 -20.02 24.70
N HIS A 541 21.68 -19.98 24.54
CA HIS A 541 20.76 -19.22 25.40
C HIS A 541 20.91 -19.57 26.90
N VAL A 542 21.23 -20.83 27.23
CA VAL A 542 21.42 -21.28 28.62
C VAL A 542 22.56 -20.52 29.31
N LEU A 543 23.70 -20.32 28.62
CA LEU A 543 24.86 -19.62 29.16
C LEU A 543 24.54 -18.17 29.51
N VAL A 544 23.89 -17.46 28.58
CA VAL A 544 23.47 -16.07 28.80
C VAL A 544 22.49 -15.99 29.98
N ALA A 545 21.60 -16.97 30.07
CA ALA A 545 20.59 -17.03 31.09
C ALA A 545 21.16 -17.40 32.49
N GLU A 546 22.27 -18.12 32.58
CA GLU A 546 22.92 -18.42 33.87
C GLU A 546 23.71 -17.22 34.40
N ASP A 547 24.42 -16.50 33.53
CA ASP A 547 25.35 -15.45 33.94
C ASP A 547 24.73 -14.05 34.02
N ILE A 548 23.74 -13.72 33.20
CA ILE A 548 23.01 -12.43 33.28
C ILE A 548 21.85 -12.58 34.25
N LYS A 549 21.98 -11.92 35.41
CA LYS A 549 20.91 -11.89 36.41
C LYS A 549 19.92 -10.78 36.09
N LEU A 550 18.67 -10.95 36.52
CA LEU A 550 17.65 -9.91 36.36
C LEU A 550 18.06 -8.60 37.05
N GLN A 551 18.81 -8.67 38.15
CA GLN A 551 19.37 -7.49 38.83
C GLN A 551 20.34 -6.68 37.95
N ASP A 552 21.08 -7.33 37.03
CA ASP A 552 21.92 -6.61 36.08
C ASP A 552 21.08 -5.80 35.09
N ILE A 553 19.96 -6.38 34.61
CA ILE A 553 18.99 -5.70 33.74
C ILE A 553 18.34 -4.53 34.48
N LEU A 554 17.96 -4.71 35.76
CA LEU A 554 17.40 -3.61 36.57
C LEU A 554 18.35 -2.44 36.67
N ARG A 555 19.63 -2.72 36.97
CA ARG A 555 20.67 -1.70 37.09
C ARG A 555 20.85 -0.93 35.79
N LEU A 556 20.84 -1.62 34.64
CA LEU A 556 20.87 -0.99 33.32
C LEU A 556 19.67 -0.05 33.11
N LEU A 557 18.46 -0.49 33.46
CA LEU A 557 17.25 0.33 33.29
C LEU A 557 17.19 1.56 34.21
N GLN A 558 17.86 1.51 35.36
CA GLN A 558 17.88 2.59 36.35
C GLN A 558 19.03 3.59 36.12
N GLU A 559 20.22 3.12 35.78
CA GLU A 559 21.43 3.94 35.75
C GLU A 559 21.78 4.47 34.34
N VAL A 560 21.27 3.85 33.27
CA VAL A 560 21.60 4.24 31.90
C VAL A 560 20.60 5.26 31.34
N ASN A 561 21.12 6.37 30.83
CA ASN A 561 20.32 7.41 30.18
C ASN A 561 20.11 7.19 28.67
N SER A 562 20.85 6.29 28.03
CA SER A 562 20.65 5.98 26.59
C SER A 562 19.34 5.22 26.37
N PRO A 563 18.42 5.74 25.52
CA PRO A 563 17.18 5.07 25.20
C PRO A 563 17.40 3.75 24.44
N VAL A 564 18.40 3.70 23.55
CA VAL A 564 18.76 2.51 22.75
C VAL A 564 19.25 1.39 23.65
N MET A 565 20.12 1.70 24.61
CA MET A 565 20.63 0.72 25.54
C MET A 565 19.54 0.17 26.47
N ARG A 566 18.63 1.03 26.96
CA ARG A 566 17.46 0.60 27.74
C ARG A 566 16.53 -0.30 26.93
N GLN A 567 16.31 0.04 25.66
CA GLN A 567 15.52 -0.76 24.73
C GLN A 567 16.14 -2.15 24.54
N ASN A 568 17.44 -2.22 24.23
CA ASN A 568 18.14 -3.49 24.04
C ASN A 568 18.15 -4.34 25.33
N ALA A 569 18.16 -3.71 26.51
CA ALA A 569 18.04 -4.40 27.79
C ALA A 569 16.65 -5.05 27.98
N ILE A 570 15.56 -4.36 27.61
CA ILE A 570 14.21 -4.94 27.65
C ILE A 570 14.04 -6.01 26.55
N ALA A 571 14.62 -5.79 25.36
CA ALA A 571 14.60 -6.79 24.30
C ALA A 571 15.31 -8.09 24.72
N LEU A 572 16.46 -7.98 25.40
CA LEU A 572 17.14 -9.13 26.00
C LEU A 572 16.28 -9.79 27.09
N LEU A 573 15.62 -9.02 27.96
CA LEU A 573 14.68 -9.55 28.96
C LEU A 573 13.54 -10.33 28.28
N ASN A 574 12.95 -9.80 27.22
CA ASN A 574 11.91 -10.44 26.43
C ASN A 574 12.44 -11.74 25.80
N ALA A 575 13.63 -11.73 25.19
CA ALA A 575 14.25 -12.92 24.61
C ALA A 575 14.50 -14.02 25.66
N LEU A 576 15.03 -13.66 26.83
CA LEU A 576 15.23 -14.57 27.95
C LEU A 576 13.89 -15.14 28.45
N PHE A 577 12.83 -14.33 28.51
CA PHE A 577 11.49 -14.77 28.89
C PHE A 577 10.93 -15.78 27.88
N VAL A 578 11.04 -15.50 26.58
CA VAL A 578 10.55 -16.37 25.50
C VAL A 578 11.24 -17.74 25.54
N LYS A 579 12.56 -17.79 25.73
CA LYS A 579 13.33 -19.04 25.74
C LYS A 579 13.34 -19.76 27.10
N ALA A 580 12.96 -19.08 28.17
CA ALA A 580 12.90 -19.69 29.51
C ALA A 580 11.87 -20.82 29.59
N ASP A 581 12.16 -21.80 30.44
CA ASP A 581 11.18 -22.80 30.88
C ASP A 581 10.10 -22.18 31.77
N GLU A 582 9.07 -22.96 32.08
CA GLU A 582 7.91 -22.44 32.82
C GLU A 582 8.27 -21.93 34.23
N ALA A 583 9.16 -22.63 34.94
CA ALA A 583 9.57 -22.26 36.28
C ALA A 583 10.30 -20.91 36.27
N ARG A 584 11.25 -20.74 35.35
CA ARG A 584 12.00 -19.51 35.19
C ARG A 584 11.15 -18.36 34.69
N ARG A 585 10.20 -18.59 33.79
CA ARG A 585 9.24 -17.55 33.34
C ARG A 585 8.45 -16.97 34.52
N ARG A 586 8.01 -17.81 35.47
CA ARG A 586 7.33 -17.35 36.69
C ARG A 586 8.25 -16.52 37.59
N THR A 587 9.51 -16.94 37.76
CA THR A 587 10.51 -16.18 38.52
C THR A 587 10.77 -14.80 37.88
N ILE A 588 10.89 -14.75 36.55
CA ILE A 588 11.05 -13.50 35.80
C ILE A 588 9.84 -12.58 36.03
N ALA A 589 8.62 -13.08 35.82
CA ALA A 589 7.40 -12.28 36.03
C ALA A 589 7.25 -11.79 37.47
N HIS A 590 7.55 -12.62 38.47
CA HIS A 590 7.53 -12.22 39.88
C HIS A 590 8.55 -11.10 40.16
N THR A 591 9.75 -11.20 39.60
CA THR A 591 10.80 -10.19 39.76
C THR A 591 10.43 -8.87 39.09
N ILE A 592 9.85 -8.91 37.89
CA ILE A 592 9.37 -7.72 37.16
C ILE A 592 8.24 -7.03 37.92
N SER A 593 7.39 -7.80 38.61
CA SER A 593 6.29 -7.28 39.43
C SER A 593 6.78 -6.52 40.66
N ALA A 594 8.04 -6.68 41.06
CA ALA A 594 8.61 -5.91 42.16
C ALA A 594 8.63 -4.41 41.85
N LYS A 595 8.26 -3.58 42.84
CA LYS A 595 8.14 -2.11 42.72
C LYS A 595 9.32 -1.44 42.02
N GLN A 596 10.54 -1.86 42.31
CA GLN A 596 11.77 -1.31 41.71
C GLN A 596 11.86 -1.51 40.19
N PHE A 597 11.40 -2.65 39.66
CA PHE A 597 11.36 -2.93 38.23
C PHE A 597 10.24 -2.15 37.56
N ARG A 598 9.06 -2.10 38.18
CA ARG A 598 7.89 -1.36 37.68
C ARG A 598 8.22 0.11 37.44
N LEU A 599 8.91 0.75 38.40
CA LEU A 599 9.36 2.14 38.26
C LEU A 599 10.44 2.32 37.17
N ALA A 600 11.30 1.32 36.97
CA ALA A 600 12.36 1.38 35.95
C ALA A 600 11.84 1.18 34.52
N LEU A 601 10.71 0.48 34.35
CA LEU A 601 10.09 0.22 33.04
C LEU A 601 9.29 1.42 32.52
N ILE A 602 8.56 2.12 33.39
CA ILE A 602 7.70 3.27 33.03
C ILE A 602 8.50 4.57 33.20
N GLY A 603 9.47 4.83 32.31
CA GLY A 603 10.21 6.09 32.25
C GLY A 603 9.53 7.15 31.37
N ASN A 604 9.84 8.44 31.56
CA ASN A 604 9.32 9.53 30.72
C ASN A 604 9.93 9.48 29.30
N GLY A 605 9.08 9.58 28.27
CA GLY A 605 9.49 9.71 26.86
C GLY A 605 9.75 8.39 26.13
N LEU A 606 8.72 7.54 25.99
CA LEU A 606 8.81 6.25 25.30
C LEU A 606 8.80 6.43 23.77
N GLY A 607 9.85 5.97 23.09
CA GLY A 607 9.86 5.80 21.64
C GLY A 607 8.91 4.67 21.18
N THR A 608 8.70 4.53 19.86
CA THR A 608 7.81 3.51 19.29
C THR A 608 8.38 2.10 19.46
N GLU A 609 9.69 1.91 19.35
CA GLU A 609 10.32 0.60 19.59
C GLU A 609 10.29 0.22 21.09
N MET A 610 10.55 1.19 21.98
CA MET A 610 10.39 0.98 23.42
C MET A 610 8.96 0.58 23.80
N THR A 611 7.95 1.25 23.22
CA THR A 611 6.53 0.92 23.40
C THR A 611 6.23 -0.51 22.95
N HIS A 612 6.78 -0.91 21.80
CA HIS A 612 6.66 -2.28 21.31
C HIS A 612 7.30 -3.30 22.26
N GLN A 613 8.51 -3.04 22.77
CA GLN A 613 9.16 -3.94 23.73
C GLN A 613 8.36 -4.09 25.04
N LEU A 614 7.71 -3.03 25.52
CA LEU A 614 6.80 -3.08 26.68
C LEU A 614 5.51 -3.85 26.39
N TYR A 615 4.96 -3.72 25.18
CA TYR A 615 3.82 -4.52 24.71
C TYR A 615 4.16 -6.01 24.65
N VAL A 616 5.33 -6.37 24.11
CA VAL A 616 5.83 -7.75 24.09
C VAL A 616 5.93 -8.27 25.52
N LEU A 617 6.54 -7.49 26.42
CA LEU A 617 6.67 -7.86 27.83
C LEU A 617 5.31 -8.09 28.50
N GLN A 618 4.34 -7.19 28.29
CA GLN A 618 2.97 -7.33 28.81
C GLN A 618 2.30 -8.59 28.28
N THR A 619 2.45 -8.88 26.98
CA THR A 619 1.83 -10.06 26.36
C THR A 619 2.43 -11.35 26.94
N LEU A 620 3.75 -11.37 27.17
CA LEU A 620 4.44 -12.50 27.78
C LEU A 620 4.05 -12.71 29.26
N THR A 621 3.91 -11.62 30.04
CA THR A 621 3.49 -11.71 31.44
C THR A 621 2.04 -12.16 31.58
N LEU A 622 1.12 -11.59 30.81
CA LEU A 622 -0.28 -12.01 30.77
C LEU A 622 -0.43 -13.43 30.20
N GLY A 623 0.43 -13.82 29.25
CA GLY A 623 0.46 -15.17 28.67
C GLY A 623 0.74 -16.28 29.70
N LEU A 624 1.34 -15.97 30.87
CA LEU A 624 1.50 -16.95 31.95
C LEU A 624 0.17 -17.47 32.50
N LEU A 625 -0.89 -16.66 32.36
CA LEU A 625 -2.24 -17.03 32.78
C LEU A 625 -2.87 -18.09 31.88
N GLU A 626 -2.38 -18.26 30.64
CA GLU A 626 -2.94 -19.21 29.67
C GLU A 626 -2.98 -20.64 30.22
N LYS A 627 -1.93 -21.08 30.93
CA LYS A 627 -1.89 -22.42 31.49
C LYS A 627 -3.02 -22.63 32.49
N ARG A 628 -3.25 -21.69 33.41
CA ARG A 628 -4.35 -21.75 34.38
C ARG A 628 -5.69 -21.62 33.66
N MET A 629 -5.78 -20.77 32.65
CA MET A 629 -6.98 -20.57 31.82
C MET A 629 -7.42 -21.86 31.10
N ARG A 630 -6.47 -22.67 30.63
CA ARG A 630 -6.73 -23.94 29.92
C ARG A 630 -6.77 -25.16 30.83
N MET A 631 -6.40 -25.02 32.10
CA MET A 631 -6.37 -26.12 33.05
C MET A 631 -7.77 -26.38 33.60
N LYS A 632 -8.32 -27.54 33.26
CA LYS A 632 -9.59 -28.04 33.80
C LYS A 632 -9.41 -28.40 35.26
N MET A 633 -10.42 -28.11 36.08
CA MET A 633 -10.43 -28.57 37.47
C MET A 633 -10.53 -30.09 37.54
N ASN A 634 -9.63 -30.72 38.31
CA ASN A 634 -9.66 -32.15 38.56
C ASN A 634 -10.53 -32.45 39.80
N ALA A 635 -11.44 -33.42 39.69
CA ALA A 635 -12.30 -33.86 40.79
C ALA A 635 -11.52 -34.43 42.01
N GLN A 636 -10.24 -34.77 41.84
CA GLN A 636 -9.35 -35.25 42.92
C GLN A 636 -8.41 -34.16 43.47
N ASP A 637 -8.46 -32.93 42.96
CA ASP A 637 -7.58 -31.83 43.40
C ASP A 637 -8.05 -31.25 44.74
N GLN A 638 -7.44 -31.69 45.83
CA GLN A 638 -7.80 -31.26 47.18
C GLN A 638 -7.64 -29.74 47.37
N ASP A 639 -6.61 -29.10 46.77
CA ASP A 639 -6.38 -27.65 46.91
C ASP A 639 -7.53 -26.85 46.31
N ALA A 640 -7.97 -27.24 45.11
CA ALA A 640 -9.09 -26.59 44.44
C ALA A 640 -10.41 -26.77 45.23
N HIS A 641 -10.64 -27.93 45.83
CA HIS A 641 -11.81 -28.14 46.70
C HIS A 641 -11.74 -27.32 47.99
N GLU A 642 -10.56 -27.19 48.60
CA GLU A 642 -10.38 -26.31 49.77
C GLU A 642 -10.61 -24.84 49.43
N LYS A 643 -10.14 -24.37 48.27
CA LYS A 643 -10.42 -23.02 47.76
C LYS A 643 -11.92 -22.74 47.60
N ILE A 644 -12.69 -23.70 47.08
CA ILE A 644 -14.15 -23.57 46.97
C ILE A 644 -14.81 -23.52 48.37
N LYS A 645 -14.36 -24.36 49.31
CA LYS A 645 -14.84 -24.32 50.69
C LYS A 645 -14.51 -22.99 51.36
N GLU A 646 -13.33 -22.44 51.08
CA GLU A 646 -12.90 -21.14 51.59
C GLU A 646 -13.80 -20.01 51.09
N LEU A 647 -14.16 -19.99 49.80
CA LEU A 647 -15.10 -19.01 49.24
C LEU A 647 -16.43 -19.00 50.01
N ARG A 648 -16.97 -20.19 50.30
CA ARG A 648 -18.18 -20.35 51.09
C ARG A 648 -18.00 -19.84 52.51
N ARG A 649 -16.92 -20.23 53.17
CA ARG A 649 -16.61 -19.82 54.55
C ARG A 649 -16.54 -18.29 54.66
N ILE A 650 -15.79 -17.63 53.77
CA ILE A 650 -15.66 -16.17 53.79
C ILE A 650 -17.02 -15.48 53.54
N ALA A 651 -17.88 -16.06 52.70
CA ALA A 651 -19.17 -15.46 52.38
C ALA A 651 -20.20 -15.57 53.53
N PHE A 652 -20.26 -16.69 54.25
CA PHE A 652 -21.37 -16.98 55.17
C PHE A 652 -20.98 -17.18 56.64
N ASP A 653 -19.72 -17.49 56.94
CA ASP A 653 -19.28 -17.72 58.30
C ASP A 653 -18.76 -16.39 58.88
N ASP A 654 -19.59 -15.68 59.63
CA ASP A 654 -19.18 -14.44 60.30
C ASP A 654 -18.08 -14.72 61.34
N HIS A 655 -17.07 -13.83 61.39
CA HIS A 655 -16.01 -13.82 62.40
C HIS A 655 -16.51 -13.77 63.86
N THR A 656 -17.81 -13.60 64.11
CA THR A 656 -18.43 -13.62 65.44
C THR A 656 -18.55 -15.01 66.05
N ASN A 657 -18.45 -16.09 65.26
CA ASN A 657 -18.47 -17.47 65.78
C ASN A 657 -17.08 -18.07 66.06
N ALA A 658 -16.00 -17.30 65.94
CA ALA A 658 -14.63 -17.77 66.10
C ALA A 658 -14.15 -17.95 67.56
N LEU A 659 -15.05 -17.95 68.54
CA LEU A 659 -14.70 -18.17 69.96
C LEU A 659 -15.09 -19.53 70.53
N ASN A 660 -15.66 -20.45 69.75
CA ASN A 660 -15.81 -21.84 70.19
C ASN A 660 -14.83 -22.74 69.42
N GLN A 661 -13.63 -22.83 69.99
CA GLN A 661 -12.66 -23.87 69.65
C GLN A 661 -13.19 -25.26 70.04
N ASN A 662 -12.73 -26.27 69.29
CA ASN A 662 -12.80 -27.73 69.50
C ASN A 662 -13.87 -28.47 68.69
N ASP A 663 -13.63 -28.64 67.38
CA ASP A 663 -14.40 -29.54 66.52
C ASP A 663 -13.73 -30.93 66.43
N ASP A 664 -13.47 -31.53 67.60
CA ASP A 664 -12.92 -32.90 67.75
C ASP A 664 -13.93 -33.86 68.41
N HIS A 665 -15.21 -33.51 68.43
CA HIS A 665 -16.28 -34.32 69.02
C HIS A 665 -17.43 -34.62 68.05
N ILE A 666 -17.12 -35.26 66.91
CA ILE A 666 -18.12 -36.05 66.16
C ILE A 666 -17.53 -37.41 65.75
N ARG A 667 -17.06 -38.17 66.76
CA ARG A 667 -16.90 -39.63 66.68
C ARG A 667 -17.34 -40.26 68.00
N ARG A 668 -18.64 -40.57 68.09
CA ARG A 668 -19.27 -41.72 68.79
C ARG A 668 -20.68 -41.33 69.26
N GLY A 669 -21.67 -42.03 68.76
CA GLY A 669 -23.04 -41.95 69.26
C GLY A 669 -24.04 -42.34 68.18
N GLY A 670 -24.38 -43.62 68.10
CA GLY A 670 -25.54 -44.06 67.33
C GLY A 670 -26.81 -43.46 67.92
N GLY A 671 -27.69 -42.96 67.06
CA GLY A 671 -28.96 -42.36 67.48
C GLY A 671 -29.44 -41.33 66.47
N SER A 672 -30.48 -41.70 65.74
CA SER A 672 -31.29 -40.87 64.85
C SER A 672 -31.61 -39.48 65.42
N GLY A 673 -31.15 -38.42 64.74
CA GLY A 673 -31.58 -37.04 64.98
C GLY A 673 -30.45 -36.00 65.12
N ALA A 674 -29.68 -35.74 64.06
CA ALA A 674 -28.85 -34.53 63.93
C ALA A 674 -28.73 -34.17 62.45
N GLY A 675 -29.15 -32.97 62.07
CA GLY A 675 -29.36 -32.56 60.68
C GLY A 675 -28.10 -32.56 59.84
N ASN A 676 -28.15 -33.24 58.69
CA ASN A 676 -27.21 -33.04 57.59
C ASN A 676 -27.18 -31.55 57.23
N VAL A 677 -26.08 -30.84 57.53
CA VAL A 677 -25.86 -29.50 56.99
C VAL A 677 -25.76 -29.64 55.47
N ASN A 678 -26.80 -29.20 54.77
CA ASN A 678 -26.89 -29.35 53.33
C ASN A 678 -26.00 -28.33 52.63
N PHE A 679 -24.71 -28.65 52.49
CA PHE A 679 -23.71 -27.78 51.86
C PHE A 679 -24.07 -27.37 50.42
N SER A 680 -24.87 -28.18 49.72
CA SER A 680 -25.38 -27.86 48.38
C SER A 680 -26.19 -26.55 48.38
N GLN A 681 -26.97 -26.27 49.43
CA GLN A 681 -27.73 -25.01 49.52
C GLN A 681 -26.82 -23.77 49.57
N TYR A 682 -25.63 -23.87 50.16
CA TYR A 682 -24.68 -22.77 50.21
C TYR A 682 -23.97 -22.55 48.87
N TYR A 683 -23.68 -23.62 48.13
CA TYR A 683 -23.12 -23.50 46.78
C TYR A 683 -24.14 -22.99 45.77
N LYS A 684 -25.42 -23.36 45.94
CA LYS A 684 -26.53 -22.74 45.22
C LYS A 684 -26.62 -21.24 45.53
N LYS A 685 -26.54 -20.86 46.82
CA LYS A 685 -26.51 -19.45 47.26
C LYS A 685 -25.29 -18.66 46.78
N LEU A 686 -24.17 -19.32 46.49
CA LEU A 686 -23.01 -18.71 45.83
C LEU A 686 -23.23 -18.50 44.32
N GLY A 687 -24.29 -19.08 43.75
CA GLY A 687 -24.62 -18.94 42.34
C GLY A 687 -23.77 -19.83 41.41
N PHE A 688 -23.33 -21.01 41.89
CA PHE A 688 -22.77 -22.04 41.00
C PHE A 688 -23.89 -22.74 40.22
N LYS A 689 -23.59 -23.20 39.00
CA LYS A 689 -24.50 -24.00 38.18
C LYS A 689 -24.69 -25.39 38.80
N CYS A 690 -23.60 -26.03 39.23
CA CYS A 690 -23.65 -27.30 39.96
C CYS A 690 -23.58 -27.06 41.48
N ASP A 691 -24.72 -27.17 42.16
CA ASP A 691 -24.86 -26.99 43.60
C ASP A 691 -24.34 -28.18 44.41
N ILE A 692 -24.41 -29.39 43.86
CA ILE A 692 -23.88 -30.61 44.48
C ILE A 692 -22.35 -30.66 44.38
N ASN A 693 -21.79 -30.31 43.23
CA ASN A 693 -20.35 -30.32 42.99
C ASN A 693 -19.89 -29.10 42.17
N PRO A 694 -19.66 -27.93 42.81
CA PRO A 694 -19.24 -26.70 42.13
C PRO A 694 -17.90 -26.83 41.39
N ALA A 695 -17.11 -27.88 41.65
CA ALA A 695 -15.90 -28.16 40.88
C ALA A 695 -16.17 -28.36 39.38
N GLN A 696 -17.36 -28.86 39.03
CA GLN A 696 -17.73 -29.12 37.64
C GLN A 696 -17.79 -27.85 36.78
N ASP A 697 -18.12 -26.71 37.39
CA ASP A 697 -18.20 -25.42 36.69
C ASP A 697 -16.83 -24.95 36.17
N PHE A 698 -15.73 -25.45 36.75
CA PHE A 698 -14.35 -25.12 36.37
C PHE A 698 -13.71 -26.15 35.42
N ILE A 699 -14.49 -27.11 34.90
CA ILE A 699 -14.03 -28.08 33.88
C ILE A 699 -14.04 -27.43 32.49
N GLU A 700 -14.92 -26.45 32.26
CA GLU A 700 -15.00 -25.72 30.99
C GLU A 700 -13.79 -24.78 30.84
N THR A 701 -13.10 -24.87 29.70
CA THR A 701 -11.94 -24.03 29.39
C THR A 701 -12.09 -23.37 28.02
N PRO A 702 -11.83 -22.06 27.90
CA PRO A 702 -11.55 -21.09 28.97
C PRO A 702 -12.79 -20.80 29.86
N PRO A 703 -12.62 -20.39 31.14
CA PRO A 703 -11.38 -19.99 31.80
C PRO A 703 -10.80 -21.02 32.79
N GLY A 704 -11.41 -22.20 32.95
CA GLY A 704 -10.89 -23.25 33.84
C GLY A 704 -10.65 -22.80 35.28
N ILE A 705 -9.53 -23.25 35.87
CA ILE A 705 -9.17 -22.95 37.26
C ILE A 705 -8.73 -21.49 37.49
N LEU A 706 -8.40 -20.72 36.43
CA LEU A 706 -8.06 -19.30 36.57
C LEU A 706 -9.21 -18.49 37.20
N ALA A 707 -10.45 -18.86 36.90
CA ALA A 707 -11.60 -18.21 37.50
C ALA A 707 -11.67 -18.44 39.02
N LEU A 708 -11.34 -19.66 39.47
CA LEU A 708 -11.27 -19.97 40.90
C LEU A 708 -10.20 -19.13 41.61
N ASP A 709 -9.03 -18.96 40.99
CA ASP A 709 -7.96 -18.13 41.55
C ASP A 709 -8.41 -16.66 41.70
N CYS A 710 -9.07 -16.11 40.67
CA CYS A 710 -9.60 -14.74 40.70
C CYS A 710 -10.68 -14.55 41.79
N MET A 711 -11.59 -15.52 41.93
CA MET A 711 -12.63 -15.48 42.97
C MET A 711 -12.03 -15.53 44.38
N VAL A 712 -11.06 -16.42 44.61
CA VAL A 712 -10.37 -16.54 45.91
C VAL A 712 -9.59 -15.27 46.22
N TYR A 713 -8.92 -14.70 45.23
CA TYR A 713 -8.23 -13.43 45.37
C TYR A 713 -9.19 -12.31 45.81
N PHE A 714 -10.34 -12.18 45.15
CA PHE A 714 -11.36 -11.19 45.52
C PHE A 714 -11.90 -11.43 46.93
N ALA A 715 -12.16 -12.67 47.31
CA ALA A 715 -12.64 -13.03 48.64
C ALA A 715 -11.62 -12.71 49.76
N ARG A 716 -10.33 -12.86 49.50
CA ARG A 716 -9.26 -12.60 50.47
C ARG A 716 -8.90 -11.12 50.59
N ASN A 717 -8.83 -10.40 49.47
CA ASN A 717 -8.33 -9.03 49.46
C ASN A 717 -9.44 -7.99 49.63
N TYR A 718 -10.67 -8.33 49.22
CA TYR A 718 -11.84 -7.46 49.30
C TYR A 718 -12.98 -8.15 50.05
N THR A 719 -12.67 -8.83 51.15
CA THR A 719 -13.60 -9.67 51.94
C THR A 719 -14.95 -9.02 52.21
N GLN A 720 -14.98 -7.76 52.66
CA GLN A 720 -16.23 -7.07 52.95
C GLN A 720 -17.10 -6.86 51.69
N GLN A 721 -16.48 -6.50 50.57
CA GLN A 721 -17.19 -6.29 49.31
C GLN A 721 -17.64 -7.62 48.70
N TYR A 722 -16.80 -8.65 48.75
CA TYR A 722 -17.15 -10.01 48.34
C TYR A 722 -18.34 -10.54 49.14
N ALA A 723 -18.26 -10.53 50.47
CA ALA A 723 -19.35 -10.99 51.33
C ALA A 723 -20.63 -10.19 51.11
N LYS A 724 -20.53 -8.87 50.90
CA LYS A 724 -21.67 -8.02 50.55
C LYS A 724 -22.32 -8.48 49.24
N ILE A 725 -21.55 -8.65 48.16
CA ILE A 725 -22.08 -9.08 46.86
C ILE A 725 -22.75 -10.45 46.95
N VAL A 726 -22.11 -11.42 47.62
CA VAL A 726 -22.69 -12.77 47.76
C VAL A 726 -23.95 -12.74 48.61
N ARG A 727 -23.93 -12.07 49.78
CA ARG A 727 -25.08 -12.03 50.69
C ARG A 727 -26.28 -11.31 50.09
N GLU A 728 -26.05 -10.16 49.45
CA GLU A 728 -27.10 -9.38 48.79
C GLU A 728 -27.85 -10.18 47.72
N ASN A 729 -27.15 -11.06 47.01
CA ASN A 729 -27.76 -11.90 45.97
C ASN A 729 -28.30 -13.23 46.53
N SER A 730 -27.69 -13.80 47.57
CA SER A 730 -28.12 -15.07 48.16
C SER A 730 -29.41 -15.01 49.00
N CYS A 731 -29.76 -13.81 49.47
CA CYS A 731 -30.94 -13.55 50.29
C CYS A 731 -32.11 -13.00 49.47
N ARG A 732 -31.94 -12.87 48.15
CA ARG A 732 -32.99 -12.43 47.23
C ARG A 732 -33.94 -13.60 46.94
N ALA A 733 -35.24 -13.34 47.08
CA ALA A 733 -36.29 -14.28 46.71
C ALA A 733 -36.94 -13.92 45.36
N ASP A 734 -36.48 -12.84 44.73
CA ASP A 734 -36.90 -12.38 43.41
C ASP A 734 -36.00 -12.96 42.31
N GLU A 735 -36.47 -12.99 41.06
CA GLU A 735 -35.74 -13.54 39.90
C GLU A 735 -34.51 -12.71 39.48
N HIS A 736 -34.12 -11.72 40.29
CA HIS A 736 -33.11 -10.71 39.99
C HIS A 736 -31.80 -10.95 40.74
N GLU A 737 -31.56 -12.18 41.22
CA GLU A 737 -30.28 -12.55 41.82
C GLU A 737 -29.16 -12.60 40.76
N CYS A 738 -28.01 -12.00 41.05
CA CYS A 738 -26.80 -12.14 40.24
C CYS A 738 -25.99 -13.33 40.75
N PRO A 739 -25.92 -14.47 40.01
CA PRO A 739 -25.25 -15.68 40.50
C PRO A 739 -23.72 -15.50 40.46
N PHE A 740 -23.10 -15.25 41.63
CA PHE A 740 -21.67 -14.88 41.71
C PHE A 740 -20.73 -15.91 41.08
N GLY A 741 -20.92 -17.21 41.34
CA GLY A 741 -20.08 -18.28 40.76
C GLY A 741 -20.13 -18.27 39.23
N ARG A 742 -21.32 -18.40 38.66
CA ARG A 742 -21.54 -18.41 37.21
C ARG A 742 -21.04 -17.14 36.53
N THR A 743 -21.33 -15.96 37.11
CA THR A 743 -20.92 -14.67 36.54
C THR A 743 -19.43 -14.41 36.64
N SER A 744 -18.76 -14.86 37.72
CA SER A 744 -17.32 -14.73 37.86
C SER A 744 -16.56 -15.57 36.81
N ILE A 745 -17.03 -16.79 36.54
CA ILE A 745 -16.46 -17.66 35.50
C ILE A 745 -16.61 -17.02 34.12
N GLU A 746 -17.81 -16.56 33.77
CA GLU A 746 -18.01 -15.91 32.47
C GLU A 746 -17.21 -14.60 32.35
N LEU A 747 -17.11 -13.81 33.42
CA LEU A 747 -16.34 -12.58 33.41
C LEU A 747 -14.87 -12.84 33.11
N VAL A 748 -14.24 -13.81 33.76
CA VAL A 748 -12.82 -14.13 33.53
C VAL A 748 -12.60 -14.53 32.06
N LYS A 749 -13.52 -15.28 31.46
CA LYS A 749 -13.50 -15.61 30.03
C LYS A 749 -13.54 -14.34 29.17
N VAL A 750 -14.46 -13.41 29.45
CA VAL A 750 -14.55 -12.11 28.76
C VAL A 750 -13.25 -11.29 28.90
N LEU A 751 -12.64 -11.25 30.09
CA LEU A 751 -11.39 -10.53 30.32
C LEU A 751 -10.23 -11.16 29.54
N CYS A 752 -10.14 -12.49 29.52
CA CYS A 752 -9.15 -13.22 28.72
C CYS A 752 -9.28 -12.91 27.22
N ASP A 753 -10.52 -12.86 26.70
CA ASP A 753 -10.78 -12.51 25.30
C ASP A 753 -10.35 -11.06 24.99
N ILE A 754 -10.73 -10.10 25.84
CA ILE A 754 -10.41 -8.68 25.65
C ILE A 754 -8.89 -8.46 25.64
N LEU A 755 -8.17 -9.13 26.54
CA LEU A 755 -6.72 -9.02 26.68
C LEU A 755 -5.95 -9.99 25.76
N ARG A 756 -6.64 -10.82 24.98
CA ARG A 756 -6.06 -11.81 24.05
C ARG A 756 -5.07 -12.76 24.73
N ILE A 757 -5.42 -13.25 25.93
CA ILE A 757 -4.54 -14.12 26.72
C ILE A 757 -4.29 -15.44 25.97
N GLY A 758 -3.01 -15.77 25.77
CA GLY A 758 -2.57 -16.97 25.05
C GLY A 758 -2.25 -16.74 23.57
N GLU A 759 -2.45 -15.53 23.04
CA GLU A 759 -1.95 -15.15 21.73
C GLU A 759 -0.46 -14.72 21.81
N PRO A 760 0.38 -15.09 20.82
CA PRO A 760 1.76 -14.61 20.77
C PRO A 760 1.79 -13.10 20.48
N PRO A 761 2.83 -12.38 20.96
CA PRO A 761 2.95 -10.94 20.70
C PRO A 761 3.00 -10.65 19.20
N ALA A 762 2.24 -9.64 18.76
CA ALA A 762 2.32 -9.10 17.40
C ALA A 762 3.74 -8.55 17.12
N GLU A 763 4.19 -8.59 15.87
CA GLU A 763 5.55 -8.16 15.47
C GLU A 763 5.70 -6.64 15.30
N GLN A 764 4.59 -5.92 15.23
CA GLN A 764 4.55 -4.46 15.09
C GLN A 764 4.07 -3.81 16.37
N SER A 765 4.10 -2.47 16.41
CA SER A 765 3.74 -1.67 17.58
C SER A 765 2.32 -2.00 18.06
N GLY A 766 2.23 -2.89 19.05
CA GLY A 766 1.03 -3.06 19.84
C GLY A 766 0.99 -2.00 20.94
N ASP A 767 -0.19 -1.50 21.23
CA ASP A 767 -0.40 -0.67 22.40
C ASP A 767 -0.37 -1.55 23.65
N PHE A 768 0.46 -1.19 24.61
CA PHE A 768 0.40 -1.77 25.95
C PHE A 768 -0.54 -0.95 26.84
N GLN A 769 -0.97 -1.55 27.94
CA GLN A 769 -1.88 -0.97 28.93
C GLN A 769 -1.08 -0.68 30.21
N PRO A 770 -0.65 0.58 30.45
CA PRO A 770 0.28 0.93 31.53
C PRO A 770 -0.16 0.43 32.91
N MET A 771 -1.48 0.40 33.16
CA MET A 771 -2.04 -0.06 34.42
C MET A 771 -1.59 -1.47 34.85
N PHE A 772 -1.28 -2.38 33.91
CA PHE A 772 -0.83 -3.73 34.27
C PHE A 772 0.59 -3.76 34.82
N PHE A 773 1.36 -2.68 34.69
CA PHE A 773 2.67 -2.52 35.31
C PHE A 773 2.61 -1.77 36.64
N THR A 774 1.42 -1.52 37.20
CA THR A 774 1.24 -0.72 38.44
C THR A 774 0.95 -1.54 39.68
N HIS A 775 0.70 -2.85 39.55
CA HIS A 775 0.32 -3.74 40.65
C HIS A 775 1.01 -5.10 40.54
N ASP A 776 1.13 -5.81 41.67
CA ASP A 776 1.84 -7.09 41.75
C ASP A 776 0.98 -8.26 41.22
N SER A 777 -0.35 -8.13 41.31
CA SER A 777 -1.35 -9.05 40.75
C SER A 777 -2.36 -8.23 39.93
N PRO A 778 -1.95 -7.71 38.76
CA PRO A 778 -2.71 -6.69 38.05
C PRO A 778 -3.96 -7.28 37.35
N PHE A 779 -3.93 -8.55 36.94
CA PHE A 779 -5.08 -9.22 36.32
C PHE A 779 -6.18 -9.50 37.33
N GLU A 780 -5.83 -9.96 38.54
CA GLU A 780 -6.76 -10.24 39.61
C GLU A 780 -7.41 -8.96 40.15
N GLU A 781 -6.65 -7.88 40.31
CA GLU A 781 -7.21 -6.57 40.66
C GLU A 781 -8.14 -6.03 39.58
N PHE A 782 -7.76 -6.17 38.30
CA PHE A 782 -8.61 -5.82 37.17
C PHE A 782 -9.93 -6.61 37.19
N PHE A 783 -9.88 -7.92 37.50
CA PHE A 783 -11.07 -8.73 37.74
C PHE A 783 -11.92 -8.19 38.88
N CYS A 784 -11.32 -7.80 40.02
CA CYS A 784 -12.05 -7.25 41.17
C CYS A 784 -12.84 -5.98 40.78
N ILE A 785 -12.24 -5.07 40.02
CA ILE A 785 -12.92 -3.86 39.53
C ILE A 785 -14.07 -4.24 38.57
N CYS A 786 -13.83 -5.19 37.68
CA CYS A 786 -14.81 -5.63 36.69
C CYS A 786 -15.99 -6.40 37.32
N VAL A 787 -15.78 -7.22 38.36
CA VAL A 787 -16.86 -7.98 39.02
C VAL A 787 -17.76 -7.06 39.85
N ILE A 788 -17.20 -6.02 40.47
CA ILE A 788 -17.97 -4.97 41.12
C ILE A 788 -18.81 -4.20 40.10
N THR A 789 -18.20 -3.85 38.97
CA THR A 789 -18.89 -3.18 37.85
C THR A 789 -20.02 -4.04 37.30
N LEU A 790 -19.79 -5.34 37.12
CA LEU A 790 -20.78 -6.31 36.68
C LEU A 790 -21.97 -6.38 37.63
N ASN A 791 -21.74 -6.51 38.94
CA ASN A 791 -22.83 -6.56 39.91
C ASN A 791 -23.62 -5.24 39.97
N ARG A 792 -22.95 -4.09 39.79
CA ARG A 792 -23.62 -2.78 39.65
C ARG A 792 -24.48 -2.74 38.39
N THR A 793 -23.92 -3.08 37.23
CA THR A 793 -24.63 -3.08 35.93
C THR A 793 -25.81 -4.06 35.96
N TRP A 794 -25.67 -5.24 36.55
CA TRP A 794 -26.76 -6.21 36.75
C TRP A 794 -27.94 -5.60 37.52
N LYS A 795 -27.65 -4.87 38.62
CA LYS A 795 -28.66 -4.18 39.41
C LYS A 795 -29.29 -3.02 38.66
N ASP A 796 -28.48 -2.20 37.98
CA ASP A 796 -28.97 -1.06 37.18
C ASP A 796 -29.91 -1.52 36.07
N MET A 797 -29.63 -2.67 35.45
CA MET A 797 -30.47 -3.30 34.43
C MET A 797 -31.72 -3.97 35.00
N ARG A 798 -31.79 -4.20 36.31
CA ARG A 798 -32.75 -5.13 36.94
C ARG A 798 -32.76 -6.47 36.19
N ALA A 799 -31.57 -7.00 35.92
CA ALA A 799 -31.39 -8.19 35.12
C ALA A 799 -31.85 -9.46 35.84
N THR A 800 -32.39 -10.40 35.07
CA THR A 800 -32.73 -11.77 35.49
C THR A 800 -31.74 -12.78 34.90
N ALA A 801 -31.92 -14.06 35.20
CA ALA A 801 -31.11 -15.13 34.61
C ALA A 801 -31.20 -15.20 33.06
N GLU A 802 -32.29 -14.70 32.45
CA GLU A 802 -32.47 -14.65 31.00
C GLU A 802 -31.63 -13.54 30.35
N ASP A 803 -31.39 -12.43 31.07
CA ASP A 803 -30.60 -11.28 30.62
C ASP A 803 -29.09 -11.48 30.72
N PHE A 804 -28.65 -12.70 31.04
CA PHE A 804 -27.24 -13.01 31.29
C PHE A 804 -26.35 -12.54 30.13
N THR A 805 -26.65 -12.97 28.90
CA THR A 805 -25.85 -12.61 27.71
C THR A 805 -25.86 -11.10 27.44
N THR A 806 -27.02 -10.46 27.60
CA THR A 806 -27.20 -9.01 27.37
C THR A 806 -26.40 -8.19 28.37
N THR A 807 -26.41 -8.59 29.65
CA THR A 807 -25.64 -7.94 30.71
C THR A 807 -24.14 -8.03 30.44
N PHE A 808 -23.64 -9.20 30.03
CA PHE A 808 -22.23 -9.37 29.67
C PHE A 808 -21.83 -8.57 28.42
N SER A 809 -22.74 -8.39 27.45
CA SER A 809 -22.49 -7.49 26.32
C SER A 809 -22.27 -6.04 26.78
N VAL A 810 -23.11 -5.54 27.70
CA VAL A 810 -22.95 -4.18 28.27
C VAL A 810 -21.61 -4.06 29.01
N VAL A 811 -21.28 -5.04 29.86
CA VAL A 811 -20.05 -5.00 30.66
C VAL A 811 -18.80 -5.10 29.79
N ARG A 812 -18.81 -5.96 28.76
CA ARG A 812 -17.75 -6.04 27.76
C ARG A 812 -17.50 -4.66 27.11
N GLU A 813 -18.58 -3.98 26.74
CA GLU A 813 -18.51 -2.65 26.12
C GLU A 813 -17.97 -1.57 27.09
N GLN A 814 -18.43 -1.57 28.36
CA GLN A 814 -17.90 -0.69 29.41
C GLN A 814 -16.37 -0.84 29.55
N ILE A 815 -15.89 -2.09 29.59
CA ILE A 815 -14.47 -2.39 29.72
C ILE A 815 -13.70 -1.93 28.47
N GLN A 816 -14.15 -2.30 27.27
CA GLN A 816 -13.48 -1.95 26.02
C GLN A 816 -13.40 -0.43 25.79
N ARG A 817 -14.49 0.31 26.05
CA ARG A 817 -14.49 1.78 25.96
C ARG A 817 -13.53 2.40 26.97
N THR A 818 -13.43 1.84 28.18
CA THR A 818 -12.50 2.33 29.20
C THR A 818 -11.04 2.07 28.82
N LEU A 819 -10.70 0.87 28.32
CA LEU A 819 -9.33 0.53 27.89
C LEU A 819 -8.84 1.39 26.72
N LYS A 820 -9.75 1.84 25.83
CA LYS A 820 -9.42 2.80 24.76
C LYS A 820 -8.92 4.15 25.30
N LEU A 821 -9.31 4.53 26.52
CA LEU A 821 -8.86 5.76 27.18
C LEU A 821 -7.47 5.63 27.84
N ARG A 822 -6.78 4.49 27.66
CA ARG A 822 -5.43 4.18 28.16
C ARG A 822 -5.18 4.64 29.61
N PRO A 823 -5.86 4.02 30.59
CA PRO A 823 -5.68 4.38 31.98
C PRO A 823 -4.24 4.11 32.45
N GLU A 824 -3.68 5.06 33.19
CA GLU A 824 -2.27 4.99 33.64
C GLU A 824 -2.07 3.96 34.76
N ASN A 825 -3.09 3.79 35.61
CA ASN A 825 -3.09 2.87 36.74
C ASN A 825 -4.49 2.28 36.98
N LEU A 826 -4.60 1.26 37.84
CA LEU A 826 -5.86 0.56 38.10
C LEU A 826 -6.91 1.44 38.80
N GLU A 827 -6.51 2.48 39.54
CA GLU A 827 -7.43 3.41 40.18
C GLU A 827 -8.03 4.39 39.15
N ASP A 828 -7.22 4.87 38.20
CA ASP A 828 -7.71 5.64 37.05
C ASP A 828 -8.70 4.81 36.20
N PHE A 829 -8.41 3.52 35.96
CA PHE A 829 -9.35 2.60 35.31
C PHE A 829 -10.66 2.49 36.12
N ARG A 830 -10.58 2.31 37.44
CA ARG A 830 -11.75 2.25 38.35
C ARG A 830 -12.62 3.50 38.24
N ASN A 831 -12.01 4.69 38.24
CA ASN A 831 -12.74 5.95 38.14
C ASN A 831 -13.40 6.12 36.78
N LYS A 832 -12.69 5.82 35.68
CA LYS A 832 -13.23 5.92 34.32
C LYS A 832 -14.38 4.94 34.06
N ILE A 833 -14.25 3.68 34.47
CA ILE A 833 -15.33 2.69 34.30
C ILE A 833 -16.53 2.98 35.23
N ALA A 834 -16.31 3.65 36.37
CA ALA A 834 -17.38 4.07 37.24
C ALA A 834 -18.33 5.09 36.58
N LEU A 835 -17.82 5.95 35.68
CA LEU A 835 -18.59 6.93 34.92
C LEU A 835 -19.47 6.32 33.83
N LEU A 836 -19.08 5.17 33.27
CA LEU A 836 -19.82 4.45 32.24
C LEU A 836 -20.93 3.59 32.85
N THR A 837 -21.98 4.20 33.40
CA THR A 837 -23.15 3.48 33.95
C THR A 837 -23.98 2.79 32.87
N TYR A 838 -24.88 1.87 33.26
CA TYR A 838 -25.81 1.26 32.30
C TYR A 838 -26.65 2.31 31.55
N GLN A 839 -27.09 3.37 32.24
CA GLN A 839 -27.81 4.48 31.61
C GLN A 839 -26.96 5.17 30.55
N GLN A 840 -25.69 5.48 30.86
CA GLN A 840 -24.79 6.09 29.89
C GLN A 840 -24.54 5.17 28.68
N ILE A 841 -24.30 3.87 28.90
CA ILE A 841 -24.17 2.91 27.79
C ILE A 841 -25.46 2.80 26.99
N THR A 842 -26.62 2.85 27.64
CA THR A 842 -27.91 2.80 26.95
C THR A 842 -28.15 4.07 26.14
N THR A 843 -27.82 5.25 26.68
CA THR A 843 -27.87 6.52 25.95
C THR A 843 -26.93 6.49 24.75
N LEU A 844 -25.71 5.98 24.90
CA LEU A 844 -24.77 5.81 23.79
C LEU A 844 -25.33 4.83 22.74
N ARG A 845 -25.85 3.67 23.16
CA ARG A 845 -26.51 2.70 22.28
C ARG A 845 -27.79 3.23 21.64
N GLN A 846 -28.51 4.12 22.30
CA GLN A 846 -29.73 4.73 21.78
C GLN A 846 -29.39 5.84 20.81
N GLN A 847 -28.39 6.68 21.10
CA GLN A 847 -27.82 7.60 20.14
C GLN A 847 -27.32 6.85 18.89
N GLU A 848 -26.60 5.74 19.08
CA GLU A 848 -26.13 4.87 17.99
C GLU A 848 -27.31 4.18 17.25
N ARG A 849 -28.34 3.71 17.96
CA ARG A 849 -29.52 3.06 17.35
C ARG A 849 -30.47 4.02 16.66
N THR A 850 -30.85 5.13 17.28
CA THR A 850 -31.63 6.20 16.63
C THR A 850 -30.87 6.71 15.41
N SER A 851 -29.54 6.87 15.53
CA SER A 851 -28.69 7.18 14.38
C SER A 851 -28.73 6.13 13.28
N LYS A 852 -28.85 4.86 13.65
CA LYS A 852 -28.87 3.72 12.74
C LYS A 852 -30.27 3.43 12.18
N GLU A 853 -31.35 3.66 12.90
CA GLU A 853 -32.75 3.46 12.46
C GLU A 853 -33.22 4.60 11.53
N GLU A 854 -32.82 5.85 11.80
CA GLU A 854 -32.98 6.97 10.86
C GLU A 854 -32.23 6.70 9.56
N CYS A 855 -31.04 6.09 9.67
CA CYS A 855 -30.27 5.63 8.53
C CYS A 855 -30.99 4.47 7.84
N ASP A 856 -31.31 3.38 8.54
CA ASP A 856 -31.80 2.10 8.02
C ASP A 856 -33.29 2.10 7.64
N SER A 857 -33.97 3.25 7.69
CA SER A 857 -35.35 3.38 7.23
C SER A 857 -35.50 2.82 5.81
N THR A 858 -36.38 1.83 5.67
CA THR A 858 -36.68 1.11 4.42
C THR A 858 -37.72 1.83 3.57
N ALA A 859 -38.13 3.04 3.97
CA ALA A 859 -39.03 3.87 3.17
C ALA A 859 -38.43 4.07 1.77
N SER A 860 -39.24 3.89 0.72
CA SER A 860 -38.77 3.94 -0.67
C SER A 860 -38.05 5.26 -0.99
N ALA A 861 -38.51 6.37 -0.41
CA ALA A 861 -37.88 7.68 -0.54
C ALA A 861 -36.46 7.73 0.02
N ILE A 862 -36.22 7.13 1.20
CA ILE A 862 -34.90 7.11 1.86
C ILE A 862 -33.95 6.16 1.15
N VAL A 863 -34.43 5.01 0.67
CA VAL A 863 -33.62 4.08 -0.15
C VAL A 863 -33.17 4.74 -1.46
N LYS A 864 -34.07 5.40 -2.19
CA LYS A 864 -33.73 6.16 -3.41
C LYS A 864 -32.73 7.29 -3.12
N LEU A 865 -32.89 7.96 -1.98
CA LEU A 865 -31.96 9.01 -1.55
C LEU A 865 -30.57 8.43 -1.24
N LYS A 866 -30.49 7.30 -0.53
CA LYS A 866 -29.24 6.58 -0.28
C LYS A 866 -28.55 6.18 -1.58
N GLU A 867 -29.26 5.59 -2.54
CA GLU A 867 -28.70 5.20 -3.84
C GLU A 867 -28.12 6.41 -4.59
N LYS A 868 -28.79 7.57 -4.55
CA LYS A 868 -28.33 8.80 -5.20
C LYS A 868 -27.10 9.41 -4.52
N ILE A 869 -26.98 9.31 -3.20
CA ILE A 869 -25.89 9.90 -2.40
C ILE A 869 -24.65 8.99 -2.34
N SER A 870 -24.85 7.67 -2.37
CA SER A 870 -23.80 6.66 -2.21
C SER A 870 -22.55 6.90 -3.07
N PRO A 871 -22.64 7.25 -4.38
CA PRO A 871 -21.45 7.51 -5.19
C PRO A 871 -20.63 8.70 -4.69
N HIS A 872 -21.28 9.73 -4.15
CA HIS A 872 -20.60 10.90 -3.60
C HIS A 872 -19.84 10.56 -2.31
N ILE A 873 -20.46 9.79 -1.41
CA ILE A 873 -19.80 9.33 -0.18
C ILE A 873 -18.59 8.45 -0.49
N LEU A 874 -18.70 7.55 -1.48
CA LEU A 874 -17.56 6.74 -1.91
C LEU A 874 -16.43 7.60 -2.49
N GLU A 875 -16.73 8.67 -3.22
CA GLU A 875 -15.71 9.60 -3.71
C GLU A 875 -15.06 10.39 -2.56
N LEU A 876 -15.82 10.78 -1.51
CA LEU A 876 -15.25 11.40 -0.31
C LEU A 876 -14.29 10.46 0.43
N ILE A 877 -14.68 9.20 0.62
CA ILE A 877 -13.80 8.19 1.23
C ILE A 877 -12.55 8.02 0.37
N LYS A 878 -12.71 7.90 -0.95
CA LYS A 878 -11.60 7.80 -1.89
C LYS A 878 -10.65 8.99 -1.77
N GLN A 879 -11.15 10.22 -1.70
CA GLN A 879 -10.34 11.42 -1.48
C GLN A 879 -9.59 11.37 -0.15
N GLN A 880 -10.24 10.90 0.92
CA GLN A 880 -9.59 10.72 2.22
C GLN A 880 -8.47 9.68 2.14
N ARG A 881 -8.69 8.53 1.46
CA ARG A 881 -7.64 7.51 1.27
C ARG A 881 -6.46 8.10 0.49
N LEU A 882 -6.73 8.80 -0.61
CA LEU A 882 -5.67 9.45 -1.40
C LEU A 882 -4.91 10.49 -0.57
N SER A 883 -5.61 11.29 0.24
CA SER A 883 -4.98 12.25 1.16
C SER A 883 -4.09 11.56 2.19
N PHE A 884 -4.54 10.43 2.75
CA PHE A 884 -3.74 9.63 3.68
C PHE A 884 -2.46 9.08 3.01
N LEU A 885 -2.56 8.59 1.77
CA LEU A 885 -1.39 8.18 1.01
C LEU A 885 -0.46 9.39 0.74
N VAL A 886 -1.00 10.58 0.48
CA VAL A 886 -0.20 11.81 0.25
C VAL A 886 0.53 12.26 1.51
N GLU A 887 -0.10 12.17 2.68
CA GLU A 887 0.55 12.38 3.97
C GLU A 887 1.72 11.40 4.13
N GLY A 888 1.45 10.12 3.86
CA GLY A 888 2.43 9.04 3.85
C GLY A 888 2.45 8.24 5.15
N THR A 889 3.20 7.15 5.14
CA THR A 889 3.26 6.25 6.29
C THR A 889 4.64 5.65 6.43
N ARG A 890 5.02 5.43 7.70
CA ARG A 890 6.24 4.74 8.07
C ARG A 890 5.98 3.25 8.20
N PHE A 891 6.83 2.45 7.57
CA PHE A 891 6.79 1.00 7.55
C PHE A 891 8.07 0.45 8.19
N ALA A 892 7.95 -0.63 8.95
CA ALA A 892 9.14 -1.34 9.44
C ALA A 892 9.77 -2.13 8.28
N LYS A 893 11.10 -2.25 8.27
CA LYS A 893 11.78 -3.11 7.30
C LYS A 893 11.70 -4.57 7.73
N TYR A 894 11.55 -5.45 6.74
CA TYR A 894 11.56 -6.89 6.93
C TYR A 894 12.67 -7.51 6.10
N LEU A 895 13.46 -8.38 6.72
CA LEU A 895 14.48 -9.20 6.05
C LEU A 895 14.18 -10.67 6.36
N ARG A 896 14.05 -11.49 5.31
CA ARG A 896 13.70 -12.94 5.41
C ARG A 896 12.50 -13.22 6.34
N GLY A 897 11.49 -12.36 6.24
CA GLY A 897 10.25 -12.48 7.01
C GLY A 897 10.34 -12.13 8.49
N THR A 898 11.45 -11.52 8.93
CA THR A 898 11.59 -10.96 10.29
C THR A 898 11.78 -9.45 10.22
N ARG A 899 11.14 -8.73 11.14
CA ARG A 899 11.30 -7.28 11.30
C ARG A 899 12.74 -6.95 11.68
N THR A 900 13.36 -6.02 10.97
CA THR A 900 14.65 -5.45 11.32
C THR A 900 14.48 -4.34 12.35
N LYS A 901 15.28 -4.37 13.41
CA LYS A 901 15.20 -3.40 14.51
C LYS A 901 15.63 -2.01 14.07
N ASP A 902 14.93 -0.98 14.54
CA ASP A 902 15.22 0.45 14.34
C ASP A 902 15.41 0.89 12.88
N LYS A 903 15.09 0.03 11.90
CA LYS A 903 15.20 0.31 10.47
C LYS A 903 13.80 0.47 9.91
N PHE A 904 13.46 1.70 9.57
CA PHE A 904 12.18 2.06 8.97
C PHE A 904 12.38 2.58 7.55
N TRP A 905 11.28 2.58 6.81
CA TRP A 905 11.20 3.28 5.55
C TRP A 905 9.86 4.01 5.48
N TYR A 906 9.83 5.12 4.78
CA TYR A 906 8.66 5.94 4.61
C TYR A 906 8.19 5.82 3.16
N ALA A 907 6.88 5.76 2.95
CA ALA A 907 6.28 5.83 1.63
C ALA A 907 5.15 6.86 1.64
N ARG A 908 5.07 7.68 0.60
CA ARG A 908 4.02 8.68 0.41
C ARG A 908 3.71 8.91 -1.06
N LEU A 909 2.48 9.29 -1.35
CA LEU A 909 2.03 9.64 -2.70
C LEU A 909 2.29 11.12 -2.98
N SER A 910 2.58 11.46 -4.22
CA SER A 910 2.66 12.84 -4.66
C SER A 910 1.27 13.49 -4.69
N PRO A 911 1.11 14.79 -4.39
CA PRO A 911 -0.19 15.48 -4.41
C PRO A 911 -0.94 15.40 -5.75
N ASN A 912 -0.23 15.15 -6.85
CA ASN A 912 -0.83 14.92 -8.16
C ASN A 912 -1.29 13.46 -8.38
N HIS A 913 -1.12 12.59 -7.38
CA HIS A 913 -1.45 11.17 -7.36
C HIS A 913 -0.78 10.32 -8.44
N LYS A 914 0.36 10.78 -9.00
CA LYS A 914 1.06 10.11 -10.11
C LYS A 914 2.28 9.28 -9.67
N VAL A 915 2.87 9.54 -8.50
CA VAL A 915 4.13 8.92 -8.07
C VAL A 915 4.12 8.61 -6.57
N ILE A 916 4.47 7.38 -6.17
CA ILE A 916 4.80 7.05 -4.79
C ILE A 916 6.29 7.31 -4.57
N HIS A 917 6.60 8.21 -3.65
CA HIS A 917 7.94 8.50 -3.15
C HIS A 917 8.21 7.63 -1.93
N TYR A 918 9.36 6.97 -1.90
CA TYR A 918 9.71 6.12 -0.77
C TYR A 918 11.21 6.05 -0.52
N GLY A 919 11.59 5.66 0.69
CA GLY A 919 12.98 5.69 1.12
C GLY A 919 13.16 5.34 2.58
N ASP A 920 14.40 5.07 2.96
CA ASP A 920 14.75 4.78 4.35
C ASP A 920 14.54 6.01 5.22
N CYS A 921 14.07 5.82 6.45
CA CYS A 921 13.82 6.92 7.37
C CYS A 921 14.13 6.54 8.82
N ASP A 922 14.40 7.56 9.63
CA ASP A 922 14.57 7.44 11.07
C ASP A 922 13.22 7.42 11.80
N GLU A 923 13.23 7.09 13.09
CA GLU A 923 12.01 7.06 13.92
C GLU A 923 11.45 8.45 14.24
N LYS A 924 12.30 9.48 14.30
CA LYS A 924 11.95 10.80 14.88
C LYS A 924 11.41 11.83 13.88
N ASN A 925 11.78 11.70 12.61
CA ASN A 925 11.50 12.73 11.59
C ASN A 925 10.66 12.15 10.45
N ILE A 926 9.66 12.91 10.00
CA ILE A 926 8.90 12.59 8.80
C ILE A 926 9.67 13.16 7.61
N PRO A 927 10.18 12.31 6.69
CA PRO A 927 10.97 12.77 5.58
C PRO A 927 10.15 13.60 4.60
N THR A 928 10.76 14.67 4.07
CA THR A 928 10.15 15.46 3.00
C THR A 928 10.15 14.66 1.69
N MET A 929 9.33 15.07 0.71
CA MET A 929 9.27 14.37 -0.59
C MET A 929 10.62 14.37 -1.35
N GLU A 930 11.43 15.39 -1.13
CA GLU A 930 12.75 15.56 -1.74
C GLU A 930 13.81 14.67 -1.08
N GLU A 931 13.65 14.35 0.21
CA GLU A 931 14.52 13.45 0.97
C GLU A 931 14.32 11.98 0.62
N LEU A 932 13.20 11.62 -0.03
CA LEU A 932 12.88 10.25 -0.44
C LEU A 932 13.48 9.95 -1.83
N PRO A 933 14.54 9.11 -1.91
CA PRO A 933 15.31 8.92 -3.14
C PRO A 933 14.58 8.08 -4.19
N LYS A 934 13.67 7.18 -3.77
CA LYS A 934 13.00 6.26 -4.68
C LYS A 934 11.62 6.78 -5.07
N LYS A 935 11.28 6.55 -6.34
CA LYS A 935 10.04 7.02 -6.96
C LYS A 935 9.46 5.87 -7.77
N LEU A 936 8.18 5.60 -7.57
CA LEU A 936 7.38 4.60 -8.28
C LEU A 936 6.22 5.31 -8.96
N PRO A 937 6.23 5.44 -10.30
CA PRO A 937 5.08 5.95 -11.04
C PRO A 937 3.89 5.01 -10.89
N ILE A 938 2.70 5.57 -10.62
CA ILE A 938 1.46 4.78 -10.49
C ILE A 938 1.14 4.02 -11.78
N SER A 939 1.51 4.58 -12.95
CA SER A 939 1.33 3.93 -14.24
C SER A 939 2.12 2.65 -14.45
N GLU A 940 3.15 2.37 -13.63
CA GLU A 940 3.96 1.14 -13.72
C GLU A 940 3.42 0.01 -12.84
N ILE A 941 2.42 0.30 -12.00
CA ILE A 941 1.81 -0.67 -11.10
C ILE A 941 0.87 -1.57 -11.89
N LYS A 942 1.13 -2.88 -11.85
CA LYS A 942 0.32 -3.91 -12.49
C LYS A 942 -0.86 -4.33 -11.61
N GLN A 943 -0.56 -4.74 -10.39
CA GLN A 943 -1.55 -5.20 -9.41
C GLN A 943 -1.00 -5.12 -7.98
N LEU A 944 -1.93 -5.11 -7.03
CA LEU A 944 -1.70 -5.26 -5.59
C LEU A 944 -1.89 -6.73 -5.19
N LEU A 945 -0.96 -7.28 -4.43
CA LEU A 945 -1.05 -8.60 -3.81
C LEU A 945 -1.21 -8.43 -2.30
N GLU A 946 -1.95 -9.34 -1.66
CA GLU A 946 -2.19 -9.30 -0.21
C GLU A 946 -1.88 -10.64 0.44
N GLY A 947 -1.45 -10.60 1.70
CA GLY A 947 -1.31 -11.79 2.52
C GLY A 947 -0.27 -12.79 1.99
N LYS A 948 -0.71 -14.04 1.84
CA LYS A 948 0.13 -15.18 1.40
C LYS A 948 0.55 -15.08 -0.08
N GLU A 949 -0.11 -14.23 -0.86
CA GLU A 949 0.23 -14.05 -2.26
C GLU A 949 1.52 -13.21 -2.42
N CYS A 950 1.85 -12.42 -1.40
CA CYS A 950 3.04 -11.58 -1.37
C CYS A 950 4.33 -12.42 -1.42
N PRO A 951 5.29 -12.12 -2.32
CA PRO A 951 6.51 -12.91 -2.46
C PRO A 951 7.34 -13.02 -1.17
N HIS A 952 7.44 -11.94 -0.39
CA HIS A 952 8.17 -11.89 0.88
C HIS A 952 7.53 -12.69 2.01
N MET A 953 6.32 -13.23 1.79
CA MET A 953 5.55 -14.00 2.77
C MET A 953 5.44 -15.50 2.44
N LYS A 954 6.07 -15.96 1.34
CA LYS A 954 6.00 -17.36 0.89
C LYS A 954 6.92 -18.33 1.66
N GLU A 955 7.85 -17.84 2.48
CA GLU A 955 8.79 -18.69 3.23
C GLU A 955 8.20 -19.30 4.52
N THR A 956 8.52 -20.56 4.80
CA THR A 956 7.89 -21.42 5.82
C THR A 956 8.15 -21.03 7.28
N ARG A 957 8.96 -19.99 7.55
CA ARG A 957 9.37 -19.58 8.92
C ARG A 957 8.68 -18.33 9.46
N ILE A 958 7.74 -17.76 8.71
CA ILE A 958 7.12 -16.46 9.01
C ILE A 958 5.91 -16.61 9.92
N ARG A 959 5.76 -15.72 10.92
CA ARG A 959 4.62 -15.74 11.85
C ARG A 959 3.33 -15.34 11.13
N LYS A 960 2.23 -16.05 11.42
CA LYS A 960 0.90 -15.85 10.80
C LYS A 960 0.36 -14.41 10.91
N SER A 961 0.73 -13.65 11.94
CA SER A 961 0.23 -12.30 12.18
C SER A 961 0.78 -11.27 11.18
N ALA A 962 2.06 -11.35 10.82
CA ALA A 962 2.67 -10.45 9.85
C ALA A 962 2.13 -10.67 8.43
N VAL A 963 1.78 -11.92 8.09
CA VAL A 963 1.16 -12.27 6.81
C VAL A 963 -0.13 -11.49 6.60
N ASN A 964 -0.99 -11.36 7.61
CA ASN A 964 -2.29 -10.70 7.46
C ASN A 964 -2.19 -9.19 7.20
N LEU A 965 -1.04 -8.56 7.49
CA LEU A 965 -0.79 -7.13 7.29
C LEU A 965 0.15 -6.86 6.11
N ALA A 966 0.54 -7.91 5.39
CA ALA A 966 1.45 -7.83 4.27
C ALA A 966 0.71 -7.55 2.96
N PHE A 967 1.25 -6.63 2.17
CA PHE A 967 0.81 -6.39 0.81
C PHE A 967 2.01 -6.06 -0.08
N SER A 968 1.94 -6.38 -1.37
CA SER A 968 3.03 -6.15 -2.32
C SER A 968 2.50 -5.51 -3.60
N ILE A 969 3.22 -4.52 -4.09
CA ILE A 969 2.95 -3.89 -5.39
C ILE A 969 3.82 -4.57 -6.44
N THR A 970 3.21 -5.07 -7.51
CA THR A 970 3.89 -5.71 -8.65
C THR A 970 4.01 -4.76 -9.84
N PHE A 971 5.02 -4.95 -10.69
CA PHE A 971 5.29 -4.07 -11.82
C PHE A 971 5.02 -4.74 -13.17
N GLU A 972 4.68 -3.94 -14.20
CA GLU A 972 4.45 -4.44 -15.56
C GLU A 972 5.72 -4.96 -16.25
N ASN A 973 6.89 -4.38 -15.98
CA ASN A 973 8.13 -4.59 -16.75
C ASN A 973 9.18 -5.47 -16.07
N MET A 974 8.92 -6.02 -14.89
CA MET A 974 9.87 -6.86 -14.15
C MET A 974 9.17 -8.07 -13.56
N GLU A 975 9.33 -9.25 -14.18
CA GLU A 975 8.62 -10.48 -13.79
C GLU A 975 8.85 -10.93 -12.33
N HIS A 976 9.84 -10.37 -11.62
CA HIS A 976 10.22 -10.76 -10.26
C HIS A 976 10.52 -9.60 -9.30
N SER A 977 10.20 -8.36 -9.64
CA SER A 977 10.38 -7.24 -8.71
C SER A 977 9.03 -6.83 -8.11
N THR A 978 9.00 -6.72 -6.78
CA THR A 978 7.86 -6.20 -6.02
C THR A 978 8.33 -5.11 -5.07
N LEU A 979 7.44 -4.16 -4.77
CA LEU A 979 7.59 -3.29 -3.61
C LEU A 979 6.75 -3.87 -2.48
N ASP A 980 7.44 -4.45 -1.51
CA ASP A 980 6.83 -5.21 -0.42
C ASP A 980 6.57 -4.32 0.80
N PHE A 981 5.37 -4.42 1.34
CA PHE A 981 4.91 -3.70 2.51
C PHE A 981 4.48 -4.68 3.60
N VAL A 982 4.59 -4.22 4.84
CA VAL A 982 3.90 -4.80 6.00
C VAL A 982 3.35 -3.63 6.81
N ALA A 983 2.05 -3.37 6.71
CA ALA A 983 1.39 -2.27 7.40
C ALA A 983 1.51 -2.43 8.92
N PRO A 984 1.75 -1.37 9.71
CA PRO A 984 1.89 -1.43 11.17
C PRO A 984 0.66 -1.95 11.94
N ASP A 985 -0.52 -1.79 11.35
CA ASP A 985 -1.80 -2.22 11.90
C ASP A 985 -2.83 -2.41 10.78
N GLU A 986 -3.99 -2.98 11.13
CA GLU A 986 -5.08 -3.29 10.20
C GLU A 986 -5.72 -2.03 9.59
N SER A 987 -5.73 -0.89 10.30
CA SER A 987 -6.28 0.37 9.78
C SER A 987 -5.41 0.91 8.67
N ILE A 988 -4.10 0.98 8.90
CA ILE A 988 -3.12 1.40 7.90
C ILE A 988 -3.13 0.44 6.72
N PHE A 989 -3.20 -0.87 6.98
CA PHE A 989 -3.34 -1.87 5.92
C PHE A 989 -4.54 -1.54 5.03
N ASN A 990 -5.72 -1.40 5.63
CA ASN A 990 -6.96 -1.08 4.92
C ASN A 990 -6.86 0.25 4.14
N TYR A 991 -6.26 1.29 4.72
CA TYR A 991 -6.14 2.59 4.06
C TYR A 991 -5.18 2.56 2.86
N TRP A 992 -4.06 1.85 2.99
CA TRP A 992 -3.11 1.70 1.89
C TRP A 992 -3.66 0.83 0.77
N THR A 993 -4.25 -0.33 1.09
CA THR A 993 -4.82 -1.21 0.06
C THR A 993 -6.00 -0.56 -0.65
N ASP A 994 -6.92 0.09 0.07
CA ASP A 994 -8.01 0.85 -0.53
C ASP A 994 -7.50 2.04 -1.36
N GLY A 995 -6.50 2.77 -0.86
CA GLY A 995 -5.91 3.90 -1.58
C GLY A 995 -5.20 3.49 -2.86
N ILE A 996 -4.45 2.38 -2.84
CA ILE A 996 -3.82 1.81 -4.03
C ILE A 996 -4.90 1.31 -5.00
N ASN A 997 -5.91 0.59 -4.51
CA ASN A 997 -7.03 0.15 -5.36
C ASN A 997 -7.73 1.34 -6.00
N ALA A 998 -7.97 2.43 -5.26
CA ALA A 998 -8.51 3.67 -5.78
C ALA A 998 -7.64 4.29 -6.89
N LEU A 999 -6.30 4.29 -6.74
CA LEU A 999 -5.36 4.74 -7.76
C LEU A 999 -5.40 3.87 -9.02
N LEU A 1000 -5.55 2.56 -8.85
CA LEU A 1000 -5.70 1.59 -9.93
C LEU A 1000 -7.12 1.53 -10.51
N CYS A 1001 -8.01 2.41 -10.07
CA CYS A 1001 -9.44 2.40 -10.43
C CYS A 1001 -10.14 1.06 -10.13
N GLN A 1002 -9.67 0.33 -9.14
CA GLN A 1002 -10.28 -0.87 -8.58
C GLN A 1002 -11.18 -0.51 -7.39
N PRO A 1003 -12.18 -1.35 -7.06
CA PRO A 1003 -13.04 -1.11 -5.92
C PRO A 1003 -12.26 -1.18 -4.59
N MET A 1004 -12.53 -0.25 -3.68
CA MET A 1004 -12.11 -0.34 -2.29
C MET A 1004 -12.90 -1.48 -1.61
N VAL A 1005 -12.21 -2.44 -0.99
CA VAL A 1005 -12.82 -3.68 -0.47
C VAL A 1005 -12.68 -3.83 1.03
N SER A 1006 -11.92 -2.95 1.70
CA SER A 1006 -11.62 -3.12 3.11
C SER A 1006 -12.87 -3.02 4.00
N LYS A 1007 -12.78 -3.66 5.18
CA LYS A 1007 -13.81 -3.54 6.22
C LYS A 1007 -13.98 -2.09 6.67
N GLN A 1008 -12.87 -1.35 6.80
CA GLN A 1008 -12.86 0.04 7.22
C GLN A 1008 -13.59 0.95 6.22
N LYS A 1009 -13.45 0.71 4.90
CA LYS A 1009 -14.24 1.46 3.90
C LYS A 1009 -15.74 1.28 4.14
N ASN A 1010 -16.19 0.07 4.42
CA ASN A 1010 -17.62 -0.20 4.59
C ASN A 1010 -18.14 0.49 5.86
N GLU A 1011 -17.37 0.44 6.95
CA GLU A 1011 -17.69 1.16 8.19
C GLU A 1011 -17.74 2.69 7.99
N ASP A 1012 -16.76 3.26 7.29
CA ASP A 1012 -16.72 4.69 6.97
C ASP A 1012 -17.89 5.09 6.05
N PHE A 1013 -18.21 4.25 5.06
CA PHE A 1013 -19.33 4.45 4.13
C PHE A 1013 -20.66 4.47 4.86
N ASP A 1014 -20.92 3.47 5.70
CA ASP A 1014 -22.16 3.39 6.47
C ASP A 1014 -22.31 4.60 7.41
N THR A 1015 -21.20 5.01 8.04
CA THR A 1015 -21.17 6.17 8.96
C THR A 1015 -21.46 7.48 8.21
N LEU A 1016 -20.75 7.75 7.12
CA LEU A 1016 -20.91 9.00 6.37
C LEU A 1016 -22.25 9.06 5.64
N LEU A 1017 -22.71 7.94 5.09
CA LEU A 1017 -24.05 7.85 4.49
C LEU A 1017 -25.13 8.11 5.53
N SER A 1018 -24.99 7.53 6.73
CA SER A 1018 -25.89 7.81 7.86
C SER A 1018 -25.93 9.30 8.19
N MET A 1019 -24.76 9.95 8.31
CA MET A 1019 -24.68 11.38 8.63
C MET A 1019 -25.29 12.28 7.55
N GLU A 1020 -25.01 12.02 6.28
CA GLU A 1020 -25.55 12.82 5.17
C GLU A 1020 -27.08 12.64 5.05
N ILE A 1021 -27.60 11.42 5.23
CA ILE A 1021 -29.04 11.17 5.23
C ILE A 1021 -29.72 11.96 6.35
N LYS A 1022 -29.16 11.99 7.55
CA LYS A 1022 -29.69 12.81 8.65
C LYS A 1022 -29.77 14.28 8.30
N LEU A 1023 -28.68 14.84 7.74
CA LEU A 1023 -28.65 16.25 7.35
C LEU A 1023 -29.77 16.60 6.36
N ARG A 1024 -30.10 15.68 5.44
CA ARG A 1024 -31.20 15.86 4.47
C ARG A 1024 -32.58 15.68 5.08
N LEU A 1025 -32.70 14.93 6.18
CA LEU A 1025 -33.98 14.67 6.85
C LEU A 1025 -34.31 15.70 7.94
N LEU A 1026 -33.36 16.56 8.34
CA LEU A 1026 -33.59 17.67 9.29
C LEU A 1026 -34.75 18.58 8.84
N ASP A 1027 -34.85 18.88 7.55
CA ASP A 1027 -35.93 19.73 7.00
C ASP A 1027 -37.32 19.05 7.06
N THR A 1028 -37.36 17.75 7.34
CA THR A 1028 -38.58 16.93 7.44
C THR A 1028 -38.82 16.38 8.85
N GLU A 1029 -38.08 16.89 9.83
CA GLU A 1029 -38.18 16.43 11.22
C GLU A 1029 -39.60 16.66 11.77
N GLY A 1030 -40.28 15.58 12.18
CA GLY A 1030 -41.67 15.61 12.64
C GLY A 1030 -42.74 15.46 11.55
N VAL A 1031 -42.35 15.27 10.27
CA VAL A 1031 -43.25 14.97 9.15
C VAL A 1031 -43.23 13.47 8.87
N ASP A 1032 -44.41 12.86 8.72
CA ASP A 1032 -44.53 11.43 8.45
C ASP A 1032 -44.13 11.13 6.99
N ILE A 1033 -43.01 10.42 6.80
CA ILE A 1033 -42.48 10.14 5.47
C ILE A 1033 -43.27 8.98 4.86
N SER A 1034 -44.23 9.33 3.99
CA SER A 1034 -45.04 8.36 3.25
C SER A 1034 -44.16 7.39 2.45
N LYS A 1035 -44.53 6.10 2.47
CA LYS A 1035 -43.88 5.06 1.66
C LYS A 1035 -44.05 5.31 0.16
N ASP A 1036 -45.18 5.89 -0.22
CA ASP A 1036 -45.50 6.26 -1.60
C ASP A 1036 -45.42 7.78 -1.75
N PRO A 1037 -44.57 8.31 -2.65
CA PRO A 1037 -44.52 9.75 -2.90
C PRO A 1037 -45.87 10.21 -3.44
N PRO A 1038 -46.43 11.33 -2.93
CA PRO A 1038 -47.67 11.88 -3.48
C PRO A 1038 -47.46 12.23 -4.97
N PRO A 1039 -48.48 12.05 -5.82
CA PRO A 1039 -48.37 12.38 -7.23
C PRO A 1039 -48.10 13.88 -7.39
N ILE A 1040 -47.25 14.22 -8.35
CA ILE A 1040 -47.06 15.61 -8.76
C ILE A 1040 -48.41 16.07 -9.35
N PRO A 1041 -49.00 17.18 -8.86
CA PRO A 1041 -50.22 17.74 -9.45
C PRO A 1041 -50.00 18.03 -10.94
N GLU A 1042 -51.08 17.99 -11.74
CA GLU A 1042 -51.00 18.44 -13.13
C GLU A 1042 -50.52 19.89 -13.19
N ASP A 1043 -49.78 20.23 -14.25
CA ASP A 1043 -49.34 21.59 -14.48
C ASP A 1043 -50.56 22.52 -14.50
N PRO A 1044 -50.48 23.71 -13.86
CA PRO A 1044 -51.59 24.64 -13.83
C PRO A 1044 -51.96 25.06 -15.26
N GLU A 1045 -53.25 25.30 -15.51
CA GLU A 1045 -53.78 25.66 -16.84
C GLU A 1045 -53.14 26.92 -17.43
N ASN A 1046 -52.55 27.77 -16.58
CA ASN A 1046 -51.70 28.90 -16.97
C ASN A 1046 -50.62 29.17 -15.91
N TYR A 1047 -49.57 29.88 -16.30
CA TYR A 1047 -48.46 30.28 -15.41
C TYR A 1047 -48.65 31.70 -14.86
N ASP A 1048 -49.90 32.20 -14.77
CA ASP A 1048 -50.21 33.49 -14.14
C ASP A 1048 -50.22 33.34 -12.61
N PHE A 1049 -49.03 33.29 -12.02
CA PHE A 1049 -48.88 33.17 -10.56
C PHE A 1049 -49.39 34.46 -9.88
N CYS A 1050 -50.51 34.36 -9.16
CA CYS A 1050 -50.96 35.43 -8.27
C CYS A 1050 -50.27 35.25 -6.91
N PHE A 1051 -49.23 36.05 -6.64
CA PHE A 1051 -48.75 36.24 -5.27
C PHE A 1051 -49.64 37.31 -4.63
N GLU A 1052 -50.75 36.89 -4.00
CA GLU A 1052 -51.35 37.73 -2.96
C GLU A 1052 -50.43 37.64 -1.72
N SER A 1053 -49.88 38.80 -1.38
CA SER A 1053 -48.84 39.04 -0.37
C SER A 1053 -49.11 38.46 1.00
#